data_AF-A0A0D2XXQ5-F1
#
_entry.id   AF-A0A0D2XXQ5-F1
#
_cell.length_a   1.000
_cell.length_b   1.000
_cell.length_c   1.000
_cell.angle_alpha   90.00
_cell.angle_beta   90.00
_cell.angle_gamma   90.00
#
_symmetry.space_group_name_H-M   'P 1'
#
loop_
_entity.id
_entity.type
_entity.pdbx_description
1 polymer ?
#
loop_
_entity_poly.entity_id
_entity_poly.type
_entity_poly.pdbx_seq_one_letter_code
_entity_poly.pdbx_strand_id
1 'polypeptide(L)'
;MVGSLKHPPTGMADNDHEGHSGKVLAQINTYWKLSIAARPNVVLVHAGTNNMDLEVDLEGSPHMLASIIDGLFQNAPDTTVLVAPVIWANNPRMQKNTDRFNPQVTSIIEERQKAGKHILEVPIDINAGDLSDEKHPNDSGYEKMADAWLKAILEADKRGWLKAPTKIDAAGLPGVGLGVGGGTGGAQEEIVGKIWKKQGTVFEGFRTWEPVGTIRGSAENSSREKVILADLNGDGIADYVLADKDGKMRAWINGGKPNDWKSIGYINPDWKSIKGDMIRLADVDNDGKADLIALYEDGAAKVWKNVDNGKRFESLDSRWATGLASRDKVRFEDIDGDGYADYVIVYGGGAVKWARNTHNNGKDSSKKNWETETTIAPGPAGIPQDSTSIRDIDGDGKADYLVIYDGGAVKAFRNTLKEGGRNWDDLGTIAPGIEGVTGEMIRFADMDGDGLADFLAVADDGSIRMWKNLGITGTKGQSIRFADLTGEGRDDLISVDSRGRARAWINKGDNKWEAIGEIAPGFDEDLSDSRVEFIDVNGDKRADYLIIYGGGAVKAYLNNGNLPDPGDRRIWQDGITISPGVGEPGSKVEFADLDGDGYADFLILYEGGAVKYWQNNKNIPPRNGGRIWKEGIVVATGVGEPGSKVRFADLTGDGKADYIVQYDGGAARGVSQQWQDSDW
;
A
#
# COMPACT_ATOMS: atom_id res chain seq x y z
N MET A 1 -18.61 8.33 18.63
CA MET A 1 -17.98 9.65 18.67
C MET A 1 -18.34 10.36 17.36
N VAL A 2 -17.92 11.62 17.19
CA VAL A 2 -18.27 12.43 16.01
C VAL A 2 -17.01 13.11 15.51
N GLY A 3 -16.74 13.03 14.22
CA GLY A 3 -15.57 13.63 13.61
C GLY A 3 -15.43 13.32 12.13
N SER A 4 -14.52 14.04 11.47
CA SER A 4 -14.14 13.82 10.07
C SER A 4 -12.97 12.82 9.90
N LEU A 5 -12.29 12.46 10.99
CA LEU A 5 -11.12 11.59 10.97
C LEU A 5 -11.38 10.25 11.67
N LYS A 6 -10.72 9.21 11.16
CA LYS A 6 -10.52 7.90 11.82
C LYS A 6 -9.04 7.56 11.82
N HIS A 7 -8.52 7.09 12.94
CA HIS A 7 -7.17 6.50 13.02
C HIS A 7 -7.27 4.96 12.98
N PRO A 8 -6.15 4.22 12.77
CA PRO A 8 -6.17 2.76 12.77
C PRO A 8 -6.83 2.17 14.03
N PRO A 9 -7.37 0.94 13.98
CA PRO A 9 -8.14 0.37 15.09
C PRO A 9 -7.31 0.30 16.39
N THR A 10 -7.71 1.11 17.39
CA THR A 10 -7.13 1.11 18.75
C THR A 10 -7.93 0.26 19.74
N GLY A 11 -8.94 -0.48 19.26
CA GLY A 11 -9.89 -1.22 20.10
C GLY A 11 -11.14 -0.42 20.53
N MET A 12 -11.22 0.87 20.20
CA MET A 12 -12.47 1.64 20.37
C MET A 12 -13.50 1.24 19.30
N ALA A 13 -14.74 0.97 19.73
CA ALA A 13 -15.84 0.56 18.83
C ALA A 13 -16.23 1.65 17.82
N ASP A 14 -16.08 2.90 18.21
CA ASP A 14 -16.28 4.08 17.38
C ASP A 14 -15.10 5.01 17.66
N ASN A 15 -14.31 5.29 16.62
CA ASN A 15 -13.09 6.09 16.69
C ASN A 15 -13.14 7.36 15.83
N ASP A 16 -14.36 7.83 15.50
CA ASP A 16 -14.57 9.09 14.79
C ASP A 16 -14.19 10.29 15.67
N HIS A 17 -13.32 11.18 15.19
CA HIS A 17 -12.90 12.34 15.98
C HIS A 17 -12.41 13.54 15.14
N GLU A 18 -12.22 14.67 15.81
CA GLU A 18 -11.67 15.91 15.21
C GLU A 18 -10.28 16.28 15.77
N GLY A 19 -9.50 15.28 16.18
CA GLY A 19 -8.09 15.44 16.58
C GLY A 19 -7.16 15.59 15.38
N HIS A 20 -6.49 16.73 15.25
CA HIS A 20 -5.57 17.04 14.14
C HIS A 20 -4.13 17.27 14.64
N SER A 21 -3.21 16.42 14.20
CA SER A 21 -1.80 16.52 14.57
C SER A 21 -1.12 17.77 13.97
N GLY A 22 -0.30 18.45 14.77
CA GLY A 22 0.52 19.59 14.34
C GLY A 22 -0.22 20.90 14.04
N LYS A 23 -1.52 21.01 14.36
CA LYS A 23 -2.33 22.20 14.03
C LYS A 23 -2.41 23.20 15.20
N VAL A 24 -2.42 24.49 14.87
CA VAL A 24 -2.62 25.61 15.83
C VAL A 24 -4.09 26.00 15.95
N LEU A 25 -4.46 26.77 16.99
CA LEU A 25 -5.84 27.18 17.28
C LEU A 25 -6.57 27.83 16.09
N ALA A 26 -5.88 28.64 15.27
CA ALA A 26 -6.49 29.27 14.09
C ALA A 26 -6.99 28.24 13.06
N GLN A 27 -6.25 27.14 12.87
CA GLN A 27 -6.64 26.03 12.01
C GLN A 27 -7.70 25.16 12.68
N ILE A 28 -7.55 24.88 13.98
CA ILE A 28 -8.58 24.14 14.74
C ILE A 28 -9.93 24.87 14.65
N ASN A 29 -9.95 26.21 14.61
CA ASN A 29 -11.15 27.02 14.45
C ASN A 29 -11.83 26.91 13.06
N THR A 30 -11.28 26.12 12.14
CA THR A 30 -11.96 25.74 10.89
C THR A 30 -12.50 24.31 10.95
N TYR A 31 -11.81 23.38 11.60
CA TYR A 31 -12.13 21.95 11.56
C TYR A 31 -13.41 21.57 12.34
N TRP A 32 -13.62 22.12 13.54
CA TRP A 32 -14.77 21.76 14.37
C TRP A 32 -16.13 22.07 13.71
N LYS A 33 -16.16 22.99 12.75
CA LYS A 33 -17.38 23.49 12.10
C LYS A 33 -18.15 22.41 11.33
N LEU A 34 -17.44 21.40 10.82
CA LEU A 34 -18.09 20.27 10.16
C LEU A 34 -18.78 19.38 11.20
N SER A 35 -18.03 18.93 12.20
CA SER A 35 -18.46 17.91 13.17
C SER A 35 -19.50 18.41 14.17
N ILE A 36 -19.50 19.71 14.52
CA ILE A 36 -20.51 20.29 15.42
C ILE A 36 -21.94 20.25 14.85
N ALA A 37 -22.08 20.18 13.53
CA ALA A 37 -23.38 20.12 12.88
C ALA A 37 -24.16 18.86 13.27
N ALA A 38 -23.47 17.78 13.64
CA ALA A 38 -24.05 16.55 14.17
C ALA A 38 -24.71 16.71 15.56
N ARG A 39 -24.60 17.91 16.18
CA ARG A 39 -25.17 18.23 17.49
C ARG A 39 -24.79 17.22 18.59
N PRO A 40 -23.48 17.02 18.83
CA PRO A 40 -23.03 16.21 19.95
C PRO A 40 -23.59 16.76 21.27
N ASN A 41 -23.91 15.89 22.20
CA ASN A 41 -24.31 16.26 23.56
C ASN A 41 -23.11 16.57 24.47
N VAL A 42 -21.91 16.09 24.11
CA VAL A 42 -20.64 16.35 24.80
C VAL A 42 -19.55 16.66 23.77
N VAL A 43 -18.80 17.74 23.99
CA VAL A 43 -17.60 18.08 23.22
C VAL A 43 -16.40 18.17 24.16
N LEU A 44 -15.35 17.41 23.86
CA LEU A 44 -14.08 17.46 24.58
C LEU A 44 -13.10 18.37 23.83
N VAL A 45 -12.58 19.40 24.49
CA VAL A 45 -11.69 20.40 23.88
C VAL A 45 -10.34 20.37 24.61
N HIS A 46 -9.29 19.97 23.90
CA HIS A 46 -7.91 20.07 24.35
C HIS A 46 -7.05 20.60 23.20
N ALA A 47 -6.82 21.91 23.21
CA ALA A 47 -6.18 22.62 22.11
C ALA A 47 -5.30 23.77 22.65
N GLY A 48 -4.23 24.07 21.92
CA GLY A 48 -3.27 25.14 22.27
C GLY A 48 -1.83 24.67 22.42
N THR A 49 -1.57 23.36 22.53
CA THR A 49 -0.22 22.79 22.68
C THR A 49 0.76 23.31 21.62
N ASN A 50 0.37 23.30 20.34
CA ASN A 50 1.23 23.77 19.26
C ASN A 50 1.43 25.29 19.25
N ASN A 51 0.45 26.08 19.72
CA ASN A 51 0.65 27.52 19.89
C ASN A 51 1.72 27.81 20.94
N MET A 52 1.65 27.09 22.08
CA MET A 52 2.57 27.27 23.19
C MET A 52 3.98 26.77 22.87
N ASP A 53 4.07 25.66 22.13
CA ASP A 53 5.35 25.11 21.69
C ASP A 53 5.98 25.90 20.55
N LEU A 54 5.23 26.22 19.49
CA LEU A 54 5.79 26.91 18.32
C LEU A 54 5.84 28.43 18.47
N GLU A 55 5.37 28.97 19.61
CA GLU A 55 5.29 30.41 19.91
C GLU A 55 4.47 31.19 18.88
N VAL A 56 3.41 30.55 18.36
CA VAL A 56 2.52 31.11 17.35
C VAL A 56 1.32 31.77 18.03
N ASP A 57 1.19 33.08 17.85
CA ASP A 57 0.05 33.89 18.31
C ASP A 57 -0.29 33.68 19.80
N LEU A 58 0.72 33.76 20.68
CA LEU A 58 0.54 33.55 22.12
C LEU A 58 -0.48 34.51 22.75
N GLU A 59 -0.58 35.74 22.22
CA GLU A 59 -1.48 36.77 22.74
C GLU A 59 -2.91 36.63 22.20
N GLY A 60 -3.10 36.22 20.94
CA GLY A 60 -4.41 35.95 20.36
C GLY A 60 -4.99 34.58 20.72
N SER A 61 -4.14 33.63 21.16
CA SER A 61 -4.56 32.26 21.51
C SER A 61 -5.75 32.18 22.49
N PRO A 62 -5.80 32.96 23.60
CA PRO A 62 -6.96 32.95 24.50
C PRO A 62 -8.26 33.39 23.81
N HIS A 63 -8.19 34.44 22.98
CA HIS A 63 -9.33 34.91 22.20
C HIS A 63 -9.78 33.89 21.15
N MET A 64 -8.83 33.18 20.52
CA MET A 64 -9.14 32.13 19.56
C MET A 64 -9.81 30.93 20.22
N LEU A 65 -9.32 30.48 21.39
CA LEU A 65 -9.96 29.40 22.15
C LEU A 65 -11.37 29.81 22.62
N ALA A 66 -11.53 31.03 23.12
CA ALA A 66 -12.84 31.60 23.43
C ALA A 66 -13.78 31.57 22.22
N SER A 67 -13.30 31.98 21.04
CA SER A 67 -14.08 31.94 19.80
C SER A 67 -14.48 30.52 19.38
N ILE A 68 -13.62 29.52 19.58
CA ILE A 68 -13.96 28.11 19.34
C ILE A 68 -15.09 27.70 20.26
N ILE A 69 -14.94 27.91 21.58
CA ILE A 69 -15.94 27.53 22.59
C ILE A 69 -17.28 28.22 22.33
N ASP A 70 -17.26 29.52 22.01
CA ASP A 70 -18.46 30.28 21.70
C ASP A 70 -19.12 29.78 20.42
N GLY A 71 -18.32 29.42 19.41
CA GLY A 71 -18.78 28.80 18.18
C GLY A 71 -19.47 27.44 18.43
N LEU A 72 -18.94 26.61 19.32
CA LEU A 72 -19.56 25.36 19.73
C LEU A 72 -20.95 25.60 20.33
N PHE A 73 -21.07 26.54 21.28
CA PHE A 73 -22.37 26.87 21.89
C PHE A 73 -23.35 27.58 20.94
N GLN A 74 -22.85 28.30 19.93
CA GLN A 74 -23.71 28.91 18.91
C GLN A 74 -24.35 27.86 18.00
N ASN A 75 -23.60 26.80 17.64
CA ASN A 75 -24.06 25.77 16.72
C ASN A 75 -24.73 24.58 17.42
N ALA A 76 -24.34 24.30 18.67
CA ALA A 76 -24.91 23.27 19.53
C ALA A 76 -25.24 23.84 20.94
N PRO A 77 -26.29 24.66 21.08
CA PRO A 77 -26.62 25.32 22.36
C PRO A 77 -26.98 24.36 23.51
N ASP A 78 -27.26 23.11 23.20
CA ASP A 78 -27.58 22.01 24.12
C ASP A 78 -26.37 21.14 24.49
N THR A 79 -25.20 21.35 23.88
CA THR A 79 -24.01 20.56 24.22
C THR A 79 -23.47 20.92 25.60
N THR A 80 -22.88 19.94 26.27
CA THR A 80 -21.91 20.18 27.33
C THR A 80 -20.52 20.27 26.73
N VAL A 81 -19.71 21.25 27.13
CA VAL A 81 -18.33 21.41 26.67
C VAL A 81 -17.38 21.16 27.83
N LEU A 82 -16.41 20.26 27.64
CA LEU A 82 -15.38 19.96 28.64
C LEU A 82 -14.04 20.43 28.09
N VAL A 83 -13.38 21.35 28.78
CA VAL A 83 -12.17 22.01 28.29
C VAL A 83 -11.00 21.68 29.20
N ALA A 84 -9.97 21.06 28.64
CA ALA A 84 -8.72 20.80 29.34
C ALA A 84 -7.70 21.92 29.03
N PRO A 85 -7.07 22.52 30.06
CA PRO A 85 -5.87 23.33 29.87
C PRO A 85 -4.73 22.51 29.23
N VAL A 86 -3.74 23.19 28.65
CA VAL A 86 -2.58 22.50 28.07
C VAL A 86 -1.80 21.80 29.19
N ILE A 87 -1.51 20.51 29.02
CA ILE A 87 -0.76 19.71 30.00
C ILE A 87 0.64 20.28 30.26
N TRP A 88 1.24 19.88 31.39
CA TRP A 88 2.61 20.22 31.72
C TRP A 88 3.59 19.72 30.64
N ALA A 89 4.56 20.56 30.29
CA ALA A 89 5.59 20.26 29.32
C ALA A 89 6.96 20.20 29.99
N ASN A 90 7.74 19.16 29.67
CA ASN A 90 9.14 19.02 30.10
C ASN A 90 10.09 19.87 29.23
N ASN A 91 9.66 21.10 28.93
CA ASN A 91 10.43 22.08 28.17
C ASN A 91 10.23 23.46 28.83
N PRO A 92 11.25 24.08 29.43
CA PRO A 92 11.10 25.33 30.17
C PRO A 92 10.51 26.50 29.37
N ARG A 93 10.78 26.56 28.05
CA ARG A 93 10.24 27.61 27.16
C ARG A 93 8.75 27.40 26.97
N MET A 94 8.35 26.19 26.57
CA MET A 94 6.94 25.86 26.38
C MET A 94 6.16 25.97 27.69
N GLN A 95 6.72 25.50 28.81
CA GLN A 95 6.08 25.56 30.12
C GLN A 95 5.79 27.00 30.55
N LYS A 96 6.71 27.93 30.31
CA LYS A 96 6.49 29.35 30.56
C LYS A 96 5.31 29.90 29.74
N ASN A 97 5.11 29.42 28.52
CA ASN A 97 3.99 29.82 27.66
C ASN A 97 2.67 29.23 28.19
N THR A 98 2.65 27.95 28.58
CA THR A 98 1.47 27.32 29.18
C THR A 98 1.11 27.94 30.53
N ASP A 99 2.09 28.35 31.35
CA ASP A 99 1.86 29.04 32.62
C ASP A 99 1.17 30.41 32.43
N ARG A 100 1.38 31.08 31.29
CA ARG A 100 0.67 32.32 30.91
C ARG A 100 -0.70 32.04 30.30
N PHE A 101 -0.84 30.94 29.56
CA PHE A 101 -2.06 30.61 28.81
C PHE A 101 -3.14 29.95 29.67
N ASN A 102 -2.79 28.93 30.46
CA ASN A 102 -3.75 28.12 31.22
C ASN A 102 -4.63 28.93 32.20
N PRO A 103 -4.12 29.93 32.95
CA PRO A 103 -4.99 30.78 33.80
C PRO A 103 -6.06 31.53 33.01
N GLN A 104 -5.80 31.86 31.74
CA GLN A 104 -6.78 32.50 30.86
C GLN A 104 -7.81 31.47 30.36
N VAL A 105 -7.40 30.22 30.12
CA VAL A 105 -8.33 29.11 29.82
C VAL A 105 -9.31 28.91 30.99
N THR A 106 -8.80 28.86 32.23
CA THR A 106 -9.64 28.77 33.43
C THR A 106 -10.61 29.96 33.53
N SER A 107 -10.13 31.18 33.27
CA SER A 107 -10.99 32.38 33.26
C SER A 107 -12.09 32.32 32.19
N ILE A 108 -11.77 31.88 30.97
CA ILE A 108 -12.72 31.68 29.86
C ILE A 108 -13.83 30.70 30.25
N ILE A 109 -13.47 29.61 30.94
CA ILE A 109 -14.40 28.60 31.43
C ILE A 109 -15.30 29.18 32.52
N GLU A 110 -14.73 29.84 33.53
CA GLU A 110 -15.49 30.43 34.63
C GLU A 110 -16.49 31.48 34.15
N GLU A 111 -16.11 32.34 33.21
CA GLU A 111 -16.99 33.37 32.62
C GLU A 111 -18.21 32.74 31.96
N ARG A 112 -18.01 31.68 31.16
CA ARG A 112 -19.09 30.98 30.44
C ARG A 112 -19.95 30.17 31.40
N GLN A 113 -19.36 29.59 32.43
CA GLN A 113 -20.10 28.91 33.49
C GLN A 113 -20.97 29.89 34.29
N LYS A 114 -20.45 31.09 34.64
CA LYS A 114 -21.22 32.19 35.25
C LYS A 114 -22.35 32.69 34.34
N ALA A 115 -22.13 32.65 33.02
CA ALA A 115 -23.15 32.94 32.00
C ALA A 115 -24.16 31.78 31.79
N GLY A 116 -24.10 30.72 32.60
CA GLY A 116 -25.04 29.60 32.57
C GLY A 116 -24.79 28.57 31.47
N LYS A 117 -23.63 28.60 30.81
CA LYS A 117 -23.24 27.55 29.84
C LYS A 117 -22.84 26.28 30.58
N HIS A 118 -23.18 25.12 30.00
CA HIS A 118 -22.74 23.81 30.49
C HIS A 118 -21.29 23.58 30.09
N ILE A 119 -20.36 24.13 30.88
CA ILE A 119 -18.92 24.02 30.65
C ILE A 119 -18.20 23.62 31.94
N LEU A 120 -17.24 22.70 31.84
CA LEU A 120 -16.34 22.34 32.93
C LEU A 120 -14.88 22.40 32.47
N GLU A 121 -14.01 22.71 33.43
CA GLU A 121 -12.58 22.48 33.31
C GLU A 121 -12.25 21.02 33.55
N VAL A 122 -11.30 20.49 32.77
CA VAL A 122 -10.76 19.14 32.92
C VAL A 122 -9.29 19.27 33.32
N PRO A 123 -8.98 19.30 34.63
CA PRO A 123 -7.61 19.37 35.08
C PRO A 123 -6.93 18.02 34.85
N ILE A 124 -5.82 18.05 34.11
CA ILE A 124 -5.00 16.87 33.81
C ILE A 124 -3.64 17.06 34.47
N ASP A 125 -3.32 16.17 35.41
CA ASP A 125 -2.07 16.20 36.16
C ASP A 125 -1.03 15.27 35.52
N ILE A 126 -0.03 15.86 34.86
CA ILE A 126 1.04 15.18 34.12
C ILE A 126 2.38 15.62 34.71
N ASN A 127 3.30 14.67 34.90
CA ASN A 127 4.69 14.94 35.26
C ASN A 127 5.67 14.31 34.26
N ALA A 128 6.97 14.50 34.49
CA ALA A 128 8.02 14.00 33.60
C ALA A 128 7.98 12.48 33.34
N GLY A 129 7.52 11.66 34.30
CA GLY A 129 7.39 10.22 34.13
C GLY A 129 6.22 9.79 33.24
N ASP A 130 5.30 10.70 32.95
CA ASP A 130 4.09 10.45 32.15
C ASP A 130 4.25 10.84 30.67
N LEU A 131 5.43 11.30 30.25
CA LEU A 131 5.71 11.74 28.88
C LEU A 131 6.63 10.75 28.14
N SER A 132 6.41 10.60 26.83
CA SER A 132 7.33 9.90 25.92
C SER A 132 8.43 10.81 25.39
N ASP A 133 8.19 12.12 25.36
CA ASP A 133 9.15 13.16 24.99
C ASP A 133 8.93 14.44 25.83
N GLU A 134 9.21 15.62 25.28
CA GLU A 134 9.06 16.89 26.00
C GLU A 134 7.59 17.29 26.25
N LYS A 135 6.61 16.73 25.54
CA LYS A 135 5.20 17.19 25.58
C LYS A 135 4.14 16.14 25.25
N HIS A 136 4.52 15.01 24.66
CA HIS A 136 3.58 13.95 24.31
C HIS A 136 3.49 12.91 25.44
N PRO A 137 2.28 12.55 25.90
CA PRO A 137 2.10 11.51 26.90
C PRO A 137 2.60 10.14 26.44
N ASN A 138 3.13 9.35 27.38
CA ASN A 138 3.27 7.89 27.23
C ASN A 138 1.97 7.19 27.71
N ASP A 139 1.94 5.86 27.74
CA ASP A 139 0.74 5.11 28.13
C ASP A 139 0.21 5.49 29.53
N SER A 140 1.09 5.69 30.51
CA SER A 140 0.71 6.14 31.87
C SER A 140 0.11 7.55 31.84
N GLY A 141 0.67 8.44 31.03
CA GLY A 141 0.12 9.78 30.84
C GLY A 141 -1.25 9.76 30.15
N TYR A 142 -1.43 8.94 29.13
CA TYR A 142 -2.73 8.79 28.47
C TYR A 142 -3.79 8.18 29.38
N GLU A 143 -3.43 7.26 30.28
CA GLU A 143 -4.32 6.72 31.31
C GLU A 143 -4.84 7.84 32.24
N LYS A 144 -3.94 8.70 32.73
CA LYS A 144 -4.33 9.87 33.56
C LYS A 144 -5.22 10.86 32.82
N MET A 145 -4.95 11.09 31.54
CA MET A 145 -5.81 11.91 30.70
C MET A 145 -7.21 11.30 30.57
N ALA A 146 -7.31 10.00 30.30
CA ALA A 146 -8.57 9.30 30.18
C ALA A 146 -9.39 9.38 31.47
N ASP A 147 -8.75 9.17 32.62
CA ASP A 147 -9.39 9.30 33.94
C ASP A 147 -9.92 10.72 34.21
N ALA A 148 -9.15 11.75 33.84
CA ALA A 148 -9.57 13.14 33.99
C ALA A 148 -10.80 13.46 33.14
N TRP A 149 -10.82 13.03 31.88
CA TRP A 149 -11.99 13.17 30.99
C TRP A 149 -13.21 12.45 31.54
N LEU A 150 -13.05 11.18 31.95
CA LEU A 150 -14.15 10.39 32.51
C LEU A 150 -14.72 11.06 33.76
N LYS A 151 -13.87 11.56 34.66
CA LYS A 151 -14.29 12.27 35.87
C LYS A 151 -15.09 13.53 35.55
N ALA A 152 -14.67 14.31 34.54
CA ALA A 152 -15.39 15.51 34.11
C ALA A 152 -16.73 15.18 33.46
N ILE A 153 -16.81 14.11 32.66
CA ILE A 153 -18.06 13.62 32.07
C ILE A 153 -19.04 13.19 33.18
N LEU A 154 -18.57 12.40 34.16
CA LEU A 154 -19.38 11.96 35.30
C LEU A 154 -19.87 13.14 36.16
N GLU A 155 -19.05 14.18 36.34
CA GLU A 155 -19.47 15.39 37.04
C GLU A 155 -20.52 16.18 36.25
N ALA A 156 -20.39 16.29 34.93
CA ALA A 156 -21.42 16.88 34.08
C ALA A 156 -22.73 16.10 34.11
N ASP A 157 -22.66 14.77 34.14
CA ASP A 157 -23.84 13.89 34.26
C ASP A 157 -24.53 14.08 35.61
N LYS A 158 -23.76 14.12 36.70
CA LYS A 158 -24.25 14.38 38.05
C LYS A 158 -24.96 15.73 38.17
N ARG A 159 -24.54 16.74 37.40
CA ARG A 159 -25.19 18.05 37.31
C ARG A 159 -26.44 18.07 36.41
N GLY A 160 -26.76 16.96 35.76
CA GLY A 160 -27.87 16.83 34.80
C GLY A 160 -27.63 17.60 33.50
N TRP A 161 -26.35 17.87 33.16
CA TRP A 161 -26.00 18.62 31.96
C TRP A 161 -25.95 17.74 30.72
N LEU A 162 -25.69 16.44 30.90
CA LEU A 162 -25.72 15.47 29.82
C LEU A 162 -27.16 15.12 29.47
N LYS A 163 -27.51 15.29 28.20
CA LYS A 163 -28.82 14.94 27.64
C LYS A 163 -28.63 13.95 26.51
N ALA A 164 -29.71 13.27 26.12
CA ALA A 164 -29.72 12.51 24.88
C ALA A 164 -29.30 13.45 23.72
N PRO A 165 -28.42 13.01 22.80
CA PRO A 165 -28.05 13.80 21.64
C PRO A 165 -29.29 14.26 20.87
N THR A 166 -29.29 15.52 20.42
CA THR A 166 -30.33 16.00 19.53
C THR A 166 -30.25 15.19 18.24
N LYS A 167 -31.34 14.49 17.90
CA LYS A 167 -31.40 13.70 16.66
C LYS A 167 -31.30 14.65 15.47
N ILE A 168 -30.29 14.43 14.64
CA ILE A 168 -30.16 15.10 13.35
C ILE A 168 -30.49 14.10 12.25
N ASP A 169 -31.16 14.60 11.20
CA ASP A 169 -31.39 13.80 10.01
C ASP A 169 -30.05 13.51 9.34
N ALA A 170 -29.67 12.23 9.33
CA ALA A 170 -28.45 11.75 8.68
C ALA A 170 -28.39 12.11 7.19
N ALA A 171 -29.55 12.31 6.54
CA ALA A 171 -29.61 12.75 5.15
C ALA A 171 -29.17 14.21 4.94
N GLY A 172 -29.19 15.03 6.00
CA GLY A 172 -28.80 16.45 5.94
C GLY A 172 -27.33 16.73 6.25
N LEU A 173 -26.56 15.73 6.70
CA LEU A 173 -25.16 15.86 7.10
C LEU A 173 -24.29 14.67 6.62
N PRO A 174 -24.08 14.52 5.31
CA PRO A 174 -23.19 13.48 4.79
C PRO A 174 -21.74 13.73 5.24
N GLY A 175 -21.06 12.69 5.76
CA GLY A 175 -19.63 12.74 6.10
C GLY A 175 -19.28 13.06 7.56
N VAL A 176 -20.26 13.29 8.43
CA VAL A 176 -20.04 13.33 9.89
C VAL A 176 -20.43 11.98 10.49
N GLY A 177 -19.50 11.26 11.13
CA GLY A 177 -19.83 10.02 11.83
C GLY A 177 -20.89 10.28 12.90
N LEU A 178 -22.13 9.77 12.72
CA LEU A 178 -23.26 10.05 13.61
C LEU A 178 -23.39 9.08 14.81
N GLY A 179 -22.42 8.18 15.01
CA GLY A 179 -22.41 7.20 16.10
C GLY A 179 -23.50 6.13 15.94
N VAL A 180 -23.10 4.89 15.73
CA VAL A 180 -24.04 3.76 15.66
C VAL A 180 -24.62 3.49 17.04
N GLY A 181 -25.95 3.37 17.10
CA GLY A 181 -26.68 3.03 18.32
C GLY A 181 -26.26 1.69 18.90
N GLY A 182 -26.26 1.58 20.23
CA GLY A 182 -25.94 0.34 20.93
C GLY A 182 -26.88 -0.81 20.56
N GLY A 183 -26.30 -1.92 20.12
CA GLY A 183 -27.00 -3.19 19.88
C GLY A 183 -26.07 -4.23 19.25
N THR A 184 -25.66 -5.21 20.08
CA THR A 184 -25.14 -6.56 19.77
C THR A 184 -24.56 -6.84 18.38
N GLY A 185 -23.28 -7.25 18.36
CA GLY A 185 -22.56 -7.67 17.17
C GLY A 185 -23.32 -8.64 16.26
N GLY A 186 -23.18 -8.39 14.95
CA GLY A 186 -23.74 -9.21 13.89
C GLY A 186 -24.23 -8.34 12.74
N ALA A 187 -23.65 -8.54 11.56
CA ALA A 187 -23.93 -7.91 10.27
C ALA A 187 -23.30 -6.52 10.03
N GLN A 188 -22.43 -6.49 9.00
CA GLN A 188 -22.07 -5.30 8.24
C GLN A 188 -23.32 -4.47 7.94
N GLU A 189 -23.43 -3.25 8.47
CA GLU A 189 -24.47 -2.33 8.02
C GLU A 189 -24.16 -1.90 6.58
N GLU A 190 -25.06 -2.26 5.67
CA GLU A 190 -25.04 -1.85 4.28
C GLU A 190 -25.10 -0.32 4.16
N ILE A 191 -24.35 0.23 3.20
CA ILE A 191 -24.56 1.60 2.71
C ILE A 191 -25.94 1.64 2.04
N VAL A 192 -26.97 2.02 2.78
CA VAL A 192 -28.33 2.26 2.26
C VAL A 192 -28.60 3.75 2.26
N GLY A 193 -28.10 4.46 1.23
CA GLY A 193 -28.50 5.84 0.94
C GLY A 193 -29.74 5.87 0.04
N LYS A 194 -30.57 6.92 0.13
CA LYS A 194 -31.72 7.13 -0.78
C LYS A 194 -31.33 7.34 -2.26
N ILE A 195 -30.04 7.61 -2.52
CA ILE A 195 -29.48 7.91 -3.86
C ILE A 195 -28.47 6.84 -4.29
N TRP A 196 -27.71 6.31 -3.33
CA TRP A 196 -26.75 5.24 -3.53
C TRP A 196 -27.34 3.93 -3.00
N LYS A 197 -27.83 3.11 -3.92
CA LYS A 197 -28.14 1.71 -3.63
C LYS A 197 -26.81 0.97 -3.70
N LYS A 198 -26.42 0.27 -2.62
CA LYS A 198 -25.35 -0.73 -2.71
C LYS A 198 -25.66 -1.58 -3.92
N GLN A 199 -24.78 -1.48 -4.92
CA GLN A 199 -24.64 -2.47 -5.96
C GLN A 199 -24.60 -3.81 -5.24
N GLY A 200 -23.42 -4.13 -4.75
CA GLY A 200 -23.00 -5.42 -4.26
C GLY A 200 -21.51 -5.35 -4.05
N THR A 201 -20.84 -6.49 -3.98
CA THR A 201 -19.42 -6.57 -3.66
C THR A 201 -18.68 -7.07 -4.89
N VAL A 202 -17.72 -6.29 -5.41
CA VAL A 202 -16.89 -6.66 -6.57
C VAL A 202 -15.99 -7.85 -6.22
N PHE A 203 -15.41 -7.85 -5.02
CA PHE A 203 -14.62 -8.93 -4.46
C PHE A 203 -14.63 -8.87 -2.92
N GLU A 204 -14.65 -10.03 -2.25
CA GLU A 204 -14.45 -10.13 -0.80
C GLU A 204 -12.95 -10.09 -0.51
N GLY A 205 -12.38 -8.87 -0.54
CA GLY A 205 -10.93 -8.66 -0.46
C GLY A 205 -10.21 -8.94 -1.78
N PHE A 206 -9.05 -8.31 -1.98
CA PHE A 206 -8.20 -8.66 -3.11
C PHE A 206 -7.73 -10.10 -2.92
N ARG A 207 -8.21 -11.02 -3.76
CA ARG A 207 -7.65 -12.37 -3.82
C ARG A 207 -6.26 -12.23 -4.43
N THR A 208 -5.26 -12.13 -3.58
CA THR A 208 -3.82 -12.17 -3.91
C THR A 208 -3.42 -13.53 -4.50
N TRP A 209 -4.18 -14.58 -4.18
CA TRP A 209 -3.86 -15.97 -4.48
C TRP A 209 -4.98 -16.68 -5.22
N GLU A 210 -4.66 -17.36 -6.31
CA GLU A 210 -5.58 -18.22 -7.07
C GLU A 210 -5.27 -19.70 -6.85
N PRO A 211 -6.21 -20.54 -6.37
CA PRO A 211 -5.94 -21.96 -6.12
C PRO A 211 -5.71 -22.73 -7.42
N VAL A 212 -4.54 -23.35 -7.56
CA VAL A 212 -4.20 -24.23 -8.69
C VAL A 212 -4.46 -25.71 -8.35
N GLY A 213 -4.28 -26.08 -7.07
CA GLY A 213 -4.39 -27.45 -6.59
C GLY A 213 -3.04 -28.14 -6.46
N THR A 214 -3.02 -29.48 -6.51
CA THR A 214 -1.77 -30.24 -6.42
C THR A 214 -1.02 -30.18 -7.75
N ILE A 215 0.12 -29.50 -7.78
CA ILE A 215 0.96 -29.36 -8.97
C ILE A 215 2.02 -30.47 -9.05
N ARG A 216 2.38 -31.07 -7.90
CA ARG A 216 3.35 -32.17 -7.78
C ARG A 216 2.90 -33.16 -6.71
N GLY A 217 2.67 -34.42 -7.11
CA GLY A 217 2.48 -35.52 -6.14
C GLY A 217 3.80 -35.88 -5.41
N SER A 218 3.75 -36.78 -4.44
CA SER A 218 4.98 -37.24 -3.77
C SER A 218 5.93 -37.98 -4.72
N ALA A 219 7.19 -38.03 -4.32
CA ALA A 219 8.20 -38.86 -4.97
C ALA A 219 8.57 -40.03 -4.04
N GLU A 220 9.26 -41.03 -4.57
CA GLU A 220 9.75 -42.12 -3.73
C GLU A 220 10.72 -41.58 -2.67
N ASN A 221 10.53 -41.95 -1.39
CA ASN A 221 11.33 -41.52 -0.25
C ASN A 221 11.41 -39.99 -0.04
N SER A 222 10.46 -39.22 -0.56
CA SER A 222 10.36 -37.79 -0.26
C SER A 222 9.76 -37.52 1.11
N SER A 223 10.14 -36.37 1.67
CA SER A 223 9.54 -35.79 2.85
C SER A 223 9.71 -34.28 2.81
N ARG A 224 8.84 -33.54 3.49
CA ARG A 224 8.81 -32.07 3.47
C ARG A 224 10.16 -31.41 3.71
N GLU A 225 10.93 -31.93 4.68
CA GLU A 225 12.23 -31.39 5.08
C GLU A 225 13.35 -31.60 4.06
N LYS A 226 13.14 -32.50 3.09
CA LYS A 226 14.10 -32.76 2.01
C LYS A 226 13.89 -31.89 0.78
N VAL A 227 12.73 -31.24 0.68
CA VAL A 227 12.35 -30.46 -0.50
C VAL A 227 13.09 -29.13 -0.51
N ILE A 228 13.79 -28.87 -1.62
CA ILE A 228 14.37 -27.58 -1.98
C ILE A 228 13.77 -27.17 -3.32
N LEU A 229 13.38 -25.91 -3.44
CA LEU A 229 12.85 -25.32 -4.67
C LEU A 229 13.86 -24.30 -5.18
N ALA A 230 14.30 -24.44 -6.42
CA ALA A 230 15.26 -23.53 -7.06
C ALA A 230 15.28 -23.78 -8.58
N ASP A 231 15.48 -22.74 -9.38
CA ASP A 231 15.61 -22.85 -10.83
C ASP A 231 16.99 -23.45 -11.20
N LEU A 232 17.04 -24.68 -11.70
CA LEU A 232 18.30 -25.32 -12.09
C LEU A 232 18.69 -25.04 -13.53
N ASN A 233 17.79 -24.58 -14.39
CA ASN A 233 18.00 -24.54 -15.83
C ASN A 233 18.02 -23.11 -16.42
N GLY A 234 17.63 -22.10 -15.64
CA GLY A 234 17.59 -20.69 -15.99
C GLY A 234 16.36 -20.30 -16.81
N ASP A 235 15.23 -21.00 -16.68
CA ASP A 235 13.98 -20.68 -17.36
C ASP A 235 13.04 -19.79 -16.53
N GLY A 236 13.46 -19.41 -15.32
CA GLY A 236 12.70 -18.58 -14.38
C GLY A 236 11.73 -19.38 -13.53
N ILE A 237 11.64 -20.70 -13.70
CA ILE A 237 10.68 -21.56 -13.01
C ILE A 237 11.42 -22.40 -11.97
N ALA A 238 10.91 -22.43 -10.74
CA ALA A 238 11.52 -23.23 -9.69
C ALA A 238 11.34 -24.75 -9.94
N ASP A 239 12.45 -25.47 -9.84
CA ASP A 239 12.51 -26.92 -9.97
C ASP A 239 12.40 -27.62 -8.60
N TYR A 240 12.04 -28.91 -8.63
CA TYR A 240 11.84 -29.70 -7.42
C TYR A 240 13.09 -30.55 -7.13
N VAL A 241 13.73 -30.29 -6.00
CA VAL A 241 14.94 -31.01 -5.56
C VAL A 241 14.69 -31.72 -4.24
N LEU A 242 15.16 -32.96 -4.14
CA LEU A 242 15.20 -33.74 -2.90
C LEU A 242 16.63 -33.95 -2.45
N ALA A 243 16.96 -33.47 -1.26
CA ALA A 243 18.24 -33.69 -0.60
C ALA A 243 18.11 -34.76 0.50
N ASP A 244 18.62 -35.96 0.24
CA ASP A 244 18.61 -37.06 1.20
C ASP A 244 19.60 -36.84 2.34
N LYS A 245 19.36 -37.49 3.49
CA LYS A 245 20.18 -37.34 4.71
C LYS A 245 21.66 -37.71 4.49
N ASP A 246 21.95 -38.57 3.52
CA ASP A 246 23.30 -38.99 3.13
C ASP A 246 23.98 -38.03 2.12
N GLY A 247 23.31 -36.94 1.74
CA GLY A 247 23.80 -35.93 0.80
C GLY A 247 23.49 -36.20 -0.66
N LYS A 248 22.86 -37.34 -0.99
CA LYS A 248 22.40 -37.59 -2.35
C LYS A 248 21.27 -36.65 -2.71
N MET A 249 21.31 -36.13 -3.93
CA MET A 249 20.29 -35.21 -4.43
C MET A 249 19.65 -35.73 -5.69
N ARG A 250 18.33 -35.66 -5.78
CA ARG A 250 17.57 -35.93 -7.02
C ARG A 250 16.75 -34.71 -7.40
N ALA A 251 16.58 -34.47 -8.70
CA ALA A 251 15.84 -33.31 -9.17
C ALA A 251 14.86 -33.62 -10.32
N TRP A 252 13.85 -32.75 -10.44
CA TRP A 252 12.86 -32.75 -11.50
C TRP A 252 12.70 -31.33 -12.01
N ILE A 253 12.88 -31.16 -13.31
CA ILE A 253 12.66 -29.88 -14.00
C ILE A 253 11.15 -29.64 -14.14
N ASN A 254 10.70 -28.44 -13.77
CA ASN A 254 9.32 -27.98 -13.93
C ASN A 254 9.11 -27.41 -15.34
N GLY A 255 8.04 -27.81 -16.02
CA GLY A 255 7.66 -27.28 -17.33
C GLY A 255 6.70 -26.08 -17.28
N GLY A 256 6.38 -25.57 -16.09
CA GLY A 256 5.47 -24.43 -15.88
C GLY A 256 3.98 -24.78 -15.94
N LYS A 257 3.63 -26.07 -15.98
CA LYS A 257 2.24 -26.54 -15.98
C LYS A 257 2.03 -27.60 -14.90
N PRO A 258 0.82 -27.70 -14.33
CA PRO A 258 0.52 -28.76 -13.36
C PRO A 258 0.88 -30.15 -13.90
N ASN A 259 1.66 -30.90 -13.12
CA ASN A 259 2.17 -32.24 -13.44
C ASN A 259 3.20 -32.34 -14.59
N ASP A 260 3.74 -31.23 -15.09
CA ASP A 260 4.81 -31.24 -16.09
C ASP A 260 6.18 -31.29 -15.42
N TRP A 261 6.58 -32.48 -14.96
CA TRP A 261 7.83 -32.69 -14.22
C TRP A 261 8.74 -33.71 -14.88
N LYS A 262 9.95 -33.30 -15.23
CA LYS A 262 10.94 -34.17 -15.87
C LYS A 262 12.09 -34.50 -14.91
N SER A 263 12.17 -35.75 -14.48
CA SER A 263 13.30 -36.21 -13.66
C SER A 263 14.62 -36.09 -14.43
N ILE A 264 15.64 -35.53 -13.78
CA ILE A 264 17.02 -35.47 -14.29
C ILE A 264 17.98 -36.38 -13.50
N GLY A 265 17.44 -37.22 -12.61
CA GLY A 265 18.21 -38.21 -11.85
C GLY A 265 18.97 -37.59 -10.69
N TYR A 266 20.14 -38.16 -10.38
CA TYR A 266 21.02 -37.66 -9.32
C TYR A 266 21.85 -36.47 -9.79
N ILE A 267 21.91 -35.42 -8.99
CA ILE A 267 22.51 -34.14 -9.39
C ILE A 267 23.71 -33.71 -8.55
N ASN A 268 23.91 -34.31 -7.37
CA ASN A 268 25.01 -33.94 -6.50
C ASN A 268 26.37 -34.36 -7.08
N PRO A 269 27.43 -33.56 -6.90
CA PRO A 269 28.81 -34.00 -7.08
C PRO A 269 29.16 -35.23 -6.21
N ASP A 270 30.28 -35.88 -6.52
CA ASP A 270 30.82 -36.97 -5.71
C ASP A 270 31.36 -36.44 -4.37
N TRP A 271 30.49 -36.41 -3.36
CA TRP A 271 30.81 -35.99 -2.00
C TRP A 271 30.86 -37.17 -1.04
N LYS A 272 31.78 -37.09 -0.09
CA LYS A 272 31.95 -38.11 0.96
C LYS A 272 31.39 -37.72 2.32
N SER A 273 31.10 -36.43 2.56
CA SER A 273 30.79 -35.91 3.90
C SER A 273 29.71 -34.83 3.95
N ILE A 274 29.07 -34.50 2.83
CA ILE A 274 27.97 -33.54 2.81
C ILE A 274 26.67 -34.29 3.09
N LYS A 275 25.79 -33.70 3.91
CA LYS A 275 24.47 -34.23 4.26
C LYS A 275 23.38 -33.33 3.69
N GLY A 276 22.17 -33.85 3.51
CA GLY A 276 21.07 -33.10 2.90
C GLY A 276 20.72 -31.78 3.60
N ASP A 277 20.78 -31.74 4.94
CA ASP A 277 20.50 -30.54 5.74
C ASP A 277 21.56 -29.42 5.58
N MET A 278 22.71 -29.74 4.99
CA MET A 278 23.78 -28.78 4.66
C MET A 278 23.54 -28.07 3.33
N ILE A 279 22.61 -28.53 2.51
CA ILE A 279 22.50 -28.11 1.11
C ILE A 279 21.61 -26.87 1.01
N ARG A 280 22.06 -25.89 0.22
CA ARG A 280 21.28 -24.74 -0.25
C ARG A 280 21.48 -24.60 -1.76
N LEU A 281 20.55 -23.94 -2.42
CA LEU A 281 20.59 -23.62 -3.84
C LEU A 281 20.26 -22.13 -4.00
N ALA A 282 21.09 -21.39 -4.73
CA ALA A 282 20.89 -19.97 -5.06
C ALA A 282 21.83 -19.58 -6.20
N ASP A 283 21.47 -18.57 -7.01
CA ASP A 283 22.35 -18.04 -8.06
C ASP A 283 23.48 -17.20 -7.42
N VAL A 284 24.72 -17.66 -7.52
CA VAL A 284 25.86 -16.95 -6.93
C VAL A 284 26.70 -16.21 -7.96
N ASP A 285 26.43 -16.37 -9.26
CA ASP A 285 27.22 -15.76 -10.32
C ASP A 285 26.43 -15.03 -11.40
N ASN A 286 25.14 -14.83 -11.15
CA ASN A 286 24.18 -14.06 -11.95
C ASN A 286 24.10 -14.60 -13.38
N ASP A 287 23.98 -15.92 -13.52
CA ASP A 287 23.74 -16.59 -14.80
C ASP A 287 22.29 -17.10 -14.96
N GLY A 288 21.45 -16.82 -13.96
CA GLY A 288 20.04 -17.20 -13.88
C GLY A 288 19.83 -18.61 -13.33
N LYS A 289 20.88 -19.37 -13.02
CA LYS A 289 20.76 -20.75 -12.54
C LYS A 289 21.16 -20.84 -11.09
N ALA A 290 20.42 -21.64 -10.35
CA ALA A 290 20.78 -21.95 -8.99
C ALA A 290 22.06 -22.79 -8.95
N ASP A 291 23.05 -22.28 -8.23
CA ASP A 291 24.29 -22.94 -7.88
C ASP A 291 24.14 -23.71 -6.59
N LEU A 292 25.06 -24.64 -6.39
CA LEU A 292 25.03 -25.50 -5.22
C LEU A 292 25.90 -24.95 -4.11
N ILE A 293 25.31 -24.80 -2.93
CA ILE A 293 26.00 -24.35 -1.73
C ILE A 293 25.98 -25.46 -0.65
N ALA A 294 27.16 -25.85 -0.15
CA ALA A 294 27.29 -26.65 1.06
C ALA A 294 27.59 -25.74 2.25
N LEU A 295 26.60 -25.59 3.14
CA LEU A 295 26.61 -24.72 4.32
C LEU A 295 26.95 -25.54 5.56
N TYR A 296 28.04 -25.18 6.23
CA TYR A 296 28.54 -25.82 7.44
C TYR A 296 27.91 -25.20 8.70
N GLU A 297 28.07 -25.87 9.84
CA GLU A 297 27.36 -25.55 11.09
C GLU A 297 27.57 -24.10 11.58
N ASP A 298 28.78 -23.56 11.39
CA ASP A 298 29.17 -22.19 11.72
C ASP A 298 28.78 -21.16 10.66
N GLY A 299 28.12 -21.60 9.59
CA GLY A 299 27.74 -20.79 8.44
C GLY A 299 28.83 -20.66 7.37
N ALA A 300 29.99 -21.30 7.54
CA ALA A 300 30.97 -21.35 6.46
C ALA A 300 30.36 -22.05 5.24
N ALA A 301 30.73 -21.65 4.03
CA ALA A 301 30.09 -22.17 2.83
C ALA A 301 31.09 -22.47 1.71
N LYS A 302 30.81 -23.54 0.97
CA LYS A 302 31.48 -23.93 -0.28
C LYS A 302 30.47 -23.93 -1.40
N VAL A 303 30.91 -23.54 -2.60
CA VAL A 303 30.02 -23.41 -3.75
C VAL A 303 30.52 -24.20 -4.96
N TRP A 304 29.58 -24.77 -5.68
CA TRP A 304 29.76 -25.37 -6.99
C TRP A 304 28.83 -24.71 -8.01
N LYS A 305 29.41 -24.23 -9.10
CA LYS A 305 28.68 -23.61 -10.21
C LYS A 305 27.88 -24.64 -10.98
N ASN A 306 26.63 -24.34 -11.30
CA ASN A 306 25.79 -25.11 -12.19
C ASN A 306 26.19 -24.87 -13.65
N VAL A 307 26.70 -25.91 -14.32
CA VAL A 307 27.29 -25.79 -15.67
C VAL A 307 26.56 -26.62 -16.73
N ASP A 308 25.49 -27.32 -16.34
CA ASP A 308 24.69 -28.17 -17.25
C ASP A 308 23.25 -28.36 -16.74
N ASN A 309 22.60 -27.24 -16.42
CA ASN A 309 21.18 -27.17 -16.10
C ASN A 309 20.74 -28.22 -15.04
N GLY A 310 21.46 -28.24 -13.93
CA GLY A 310 21.24 -29.16 -12.81
C GLY A 310 21.86 -30.55 -12.97
N LYS A 311 22.41 -30.92 -14.14
CA LYS A 311 23.03 -32.26 -14.32
C LYS A 311 24.48 -32.32 -13.91
N ARG A 312 25.15 -31.17 -13.84
CA ARG A 312 26.59 -31.10 -13.57
C ARG A 312 26.95 -29.81 -12.86
N PHE A 313 27.74 -29.96 -11.79
CA PHE A 313 28.24 -28.86 -10.99
C PHE A 313 29.77 -28.93 -10.91
N GLU A 314 30.43 -27.79 -11.04
CA GLU A 314 31.89 -27.63 -10.96
C GLU A 314 32.28 -26.84 -9.72
N SER A 315 33.36 -27.21 -9.03
CA SER A 315 33.81 -26.48 -7.83
C SER A 315 34.13 -25.03 -8.20
N LEU A 316 33.46 -24.08 -7.56
CA LEU A 316 33.65 -22.64 -7.78
C LEU A 316 34.60 -22.05 -6.73
N ASP A 317 34.21 -22.11 -5.45
CA ASP A 317 35.04 -21.64 -4.34
C ASP A 317 34.86 -22.51 -3.11
N SER A 318 35.99 -22.97 -2.57
CA SER A 318 36.06 -23.83 -1.38
C SER A 318 36.07 -23.05 -0.05
N ARG A 319 36.12 -21.71 -0.11
CA ARG A 319 36.09 -20.80 1.05
C ARG A 319 35.14 -19.63 0.77
N TRP A 320 34.02 -19.91 0.10
CA TRP A 320 33.12 -18.88 -0.39
C TRP A 320 32.61 -17.97 0.75
N ALA A 321 32.22 -18.55 1.89
CA ALA A 321 31.92 -17.83 3.12
C ALA A 321 32.71 -18.40 4.32
N THR A 322 33.07 -17.53 5.26
CA THR A 322 33.88 -17.88 6.45
C THR A 322 33.05 -18.17 7.71
N GLY A 323 31.72 -18.09 7.63
CA GLY A 323 30.81 -18.32 8.75
C GLY A 323 30.53 -17.07 9.58
N LEU A 324 29.40 -16.41 9.31
CA LEU A 324 28.96 -15.21 10.04
C LEU A 324 27.94 -15.52 11.14
N ALA A 325 27.24 -16.66 11.03
CA ALA A 325 26.23 -17.11 11.97
C ALA A 325 25.97 -18.61 11.80
N SER A 326 25.35 -19.23 12.81
CA SER A 326 24.97 -20.64 12.76
C SER A 326 24.04 -20.95 11.59
N ARG A 327 24.24 -22.12 10.97
CA ARG A 327 23.57 -22.58 9.73
C ARG A 327 22.04 -22.45 9.71
N ASP A 328 21.39 -22.65 10.85
CA ASP A 328 19.94 -22.55 11.04
C ASP A 328 19.40 -21.16 10.70
N LYS A 329 20.22 -20.11 10.87
CA LYS A 329 19.87 -18.70 10.65
C LYS A 329 20.18 -18.21 9.24
N VAL A 330 21.00 -18.95 8.49
CA VAL A 330 21.58 -18.47 7.25
C VAL A 330 20.70 -18.83 6.06
N ARG A 331 20.47 -17.84 5.20
CA ARG A 331 19.78 -17.95 3.90
C ARG A 331 20.64 -17.26 2.83
N PHE A 332 20.40 -17.60 1.57
CA PHE A 332 21.07 -16.98 0.43
C PHE A 332 19.99 -16.44 -0.51
N GLU A 333 19.84 -15.12 -0.52
CA GLU A 333 18.76 -14.40 -1.22
C GLU A 333 19.33 -13.06 -1.71
N ASP A 334 18.88 -12.56 -2.86
CA ASP A 334 19.27 -11.24 -3.37
C ASP A 334 18.46 -10.15 -2.66
N ILE A 335 19.12 -9.30 -1.87
CA ILE A 335 18.45 -8.26 -1.06
C ILE A 335 18.51 -6.90 -1.75
N ASP A 336 19.47 -6.63 -2.64
CA ASP A 336 19.59 -5.34 -3.31
C ASP A 336 19.19 -5.33 -4.78
N GLY A 337 18.89 -6.51 -5.34
CA GLY A 337 18.42 -6.70 -6.71
C GLY A 337 19.54 -6.65 -7.74
N ASP A 338 20.79 -6.94 -7.35
CA ASP A 338 21.93 -6.93 -8.27
C ASP A 338 22.16 -8.26 -9.01
N GLY A 339 21.30 -9.26 -8.75
CA GLY A 339 21.27 -10.58 -9.36
C GLY A 339 22.19 -11.60 -8.70
N TYR A 340 22.91 -11.23 -7.63
CA TYR A 340 23.77 -12.17 -6.89
C TYR A 340 23.16 -12.49 -5.52
N ALA A 341 23.09 -13.76 -5.15
CA ALA A 341 22.63 -14.13 -3.82
C ALA A 341 23.56 -13.58 -2.72
N ASP A 342 22.94 -12.96 -1.72
CA ASP A 342 23.61 -12.39 -0.56
C ASP A 342 23.61 -13.32 0.65
N TYR A 343 24.51 -13.08 1.60
CA TYR A 343 24.53 -13.82 2.85
C TYR A 343 23.56 -13.20 3.85
N VAL A 344 22.40 -13.83 4.06
CA VAL A 344 21.32 -13.30 4.92
C VAL A 344 21.25 -14.08 6.23
N ILE A 345 21.20 -13.36 7.36
CA ILE A 345 21.12 -13.92 8.72
C ILE A 345 19.78 -13.51 9.32
N VAL A 346 18.92 -14.49 9.55
CA VAL A 346 17.60 -14.33 10.14
C VAL A 346 17.63 -14.83 11.58
N TYR A 347 17.39 -13.95 12.55
CA TYR A 347 17.31 -14.30 13.96
C TYR A 347 15.89 -14.72 14.33
N GLY A 348 15.73 -15.56 15.36
CA GLY A 348 14.42 -16.07 15.75
C GLY A 348 13.41 -14.99 16.19
N GLY A 349 13.86 -13.82 16.68
CA GLY A 349 12.99 -12.66 16.92
C GLY A 349 12.64 -11.85 15.66
N GLY A 350 13.04 -12.34 14.48
CA GLY A 350 12.84 -11.75 13.18
C GLY A 350 13.74 -10.57 12.82
N ALA A 351 14.76 -10.26 13.61
CA ALA A 351 15.82 -9.36 13.17
C ALA A 351 16.57 -9.99 11.98
N VAL A 352 16.99 -9.16 11.02
CA VAL A 352 17.71 -9.59 9.82
C VAL A 352 18.96 -8.75 9.63
N LYS A 353 20.08 -9.44 9.49
CA LYS A 353 21.32 -8.88 8.96
C LYS A 353 21.60 -9.48 7.59
N TRP A 354 22.39 -8.77 6.80
CA TRP A 354 22.96 -9.34 5.58
C TRP A 354 24.42 -8.90 5.42
N ALA A 355 25.16 -9.62 4.58
CA ALA A 355 26.43 -9.18 4.02
C ALA A 355 26.33 -9.30 2.51
N ARG A 356 26.48 -8.16 1.82
CA ARG A 356 26.37 -8.07 0.37
C ARG A 356 27.46 -8.89 -0.32
N ASN A 357 27.10 -9.58 -1.40
CA ASN A 357 28.03 -10.26 -2.29
C ASN A 357 28.87 -9.24 -3.08
N THR A 358 30.20 -9.40 -3.11
CA THR A 358 31.10 -8.48 -3.85
C THR A 358 31.34 -8.89 -5.30
N HIS A 359 30.64 -9.93 -5.77
CA HIS A 359 30.76 -10.56 -7.09
C HIS A 359 32.13 -11.22 -7.35
N ASN A 360 32.99 -11.29 -6.32
CA ASN A 360 34.31 -11.91 -6.41
C ASN A 360 34.19 -13.42 -6.53
N ASN A 361 33.40 -14.08 -5.68
CA ASN A 361 33.06 -15.51 -5.72
C ASN A 361 34.23 -16.43 -6.12
N GLY A 362 35.40 -16.18 -5.51
CA GLY A 362 36.63 -16.96 -5.74
C GLY A 362 37.49 -16.54 -6.94
N LYS A 363 37.08 -15.56 -7.76
CA LYS A 363 37.83 -15.03 -8.92
C LYS A 363 39.20 -14.48 -8.54
N ASP A 364 39.30 -13.77 -7.42
CA ASP A 364 40.54 -13.21 -6.88
C ASP A 364 40.68 -13.57 -5.39
N SER A 365 41.66 -14.41 -5.07
CA SER A 365 41.93 -14.87 -3.70
C SER A 365 42.40 -13.78 -2.74
N SER A 366 42.79 -12.59 -3.24
CA SER A 366 43.17 -11.45 -2.43
C SER A 366 41.98 -10.57 -2.02
N LYS A 367 40.82 -10.76 -2.66
CA LYS A 367 39.58 -10.03 -2.38
C LYS A 367 38.64 -10.88 -1.54
N LYS A 368 37.77 -10.21 -0.78
CA LYS A 368 36.69 -10.85 -0.03
C LYS A 368 35.49 -11.07 -0.95
N ASN A 369 34.73 -12.14 -0.71
CA ASN A 369 33.45 -12.39 -1.39
C ASN A 369 32.28 -11.61 -0.77
N TRP A 370 32.47 -11.06 0.44
CA TRP A 370 31.42 -10.42 1.22
C TRP A 370 31.86 -9.06 1.75
N GLU A 371 30.93 -8.11 1.73
CA GLU A 371 31.05 -6.87 2.49
C GLU A 371 30.89 -7.11 4.00
N THR A 372 30.98 -6.04 4.79
CA THR A 372 30.75 -6.14 6.24
C THR A 372 29.27 -6.33 6.52
N GLU A 373 28.93 -7.23 7.45
CA GLU A 373 27.53 -7.43 7.84
C GLU A 373 26.88 -6.13 8.34
N THR A 374 25.61 -5.93 7.96
CA THR A 374 24.80 -4.80 8.41
C THR A 374 23.39 -5.26 8.75
N THR A 375 22.76 -4.57 9.70
CA THR A 375 21.37 -4.83 10.10
C THR A 375 20.44 -4.12 9.12
N ILE A 376 19.57 -4.88 8.45
CA ILE A 376 18.58 -4.35 7.50
C ILE A 376 17.17 -4.34 8.08
N ALA A 377 16.87 -5.20 9.06
CA ALA A 377 15.59 -5.18 9.76
C ALA A 377 15.80 -5.46 11.26
N PRO A 378 15.21 -4.65 12.17
CA PRO A 378 15.22 -4.96 13.59
C PRO A 378 14.24 -6.09 13.97
N GLY A 379 13.33 -6.47 13.06
CA GLY A 379 12.22 -7.39 13.29
C GLY A 379 10.95 -6.66 13.75
N PRO A 380 9.76 -6.98 13.20
CA PRO A 380 8.49 -6.44 13.69
C PRO A 380 8.21 -6.88 15.13
N ALA A 381 7.67 -5.97 15.96
CA ALA A 381 7.33 -6.30 17.34
C ALA A 381 6.18 -7.33 17.43
N GLY A 382 6.29 -8.28 18.35
CA GLY A 382 5.21 -9.21 18.69
C GLY A 382 5.01 -10.38 17.71
N ILE A 383 5.95 -10.62 16.80
CA ILE A 383 5.88 -11.80 15.92
C ILE A 383 6.34 -13.08 16.64
N PRO A 384 5.85 -14.27 16.23
CA PRO A 384 6.32 -15.54 16.79
C PRO A 384 7.80 -15.77 16.54
N GLN A 385 8.45 -16.57 17.40
CA GLN A 385 9.83 -16.97 17.14
C GLN A 385 9.94 -17.83 15.87
N ASP A 386 11.05 -17.67 15.16
CA ASP A 386 11.42 -18.47 13.98
C ASP A 386 10.35 -18.45 12.85
N SER A 387 9.54 -17.40 12.81
CA SER A 387 8.46 -17.18 11.83
C SER A 387 8.89 -16.42 10.58
N THR A 388 10.11 -15.89 10.55
CA THR A 388 10.58 -15.02 9.48
C THR A 388 11.07 -15.82 8.27
N SER A 389 10.65 -15.40 7.08
CA SER A 389 11.18 -15.87 5.80
C SER A 389 11.56 -14.67 4.93
N ILE A 390 12.51 -14.86 4.04
CA ILE A 390 13.00 -13.83 3.10
C ILE A 390 12.85 -14.39 1.69
N ARG A 391 12.07 -13.72 0.84
CA ARG A 391 11.78 -14.13 -0.55
C ARG A 391 11.19 -12.95 -1.31
N ASP A 392 11.59 -12.78 -2.56
CA ASP A 392 10.95 -11.83 -3.49
C ASP A 392 9.51 -12.29 -3.78
N ILE A 393 8.51 -11.56 -3.29
CA ILE A 393 7.09 -11.93 -3.41
C ILE A 393 6.37 -11.18 -4.52
N ASP A 394 6.94 -10.08 -5.01
CA ASP A 394 6.33 -9.23 -6.03
C ASP A 394 7.14 -9.13 -7.33
N GLY A 395 8.22 -9.90 -7.39
CA GLY A 395 9.06 -10.09 -8.54
C GLY A 395 9.99 -8.92 -8.82
N ASP A 396 10.12 -7.94 -7.92
CA ASP A 396 10.92 -6.72 -8.17
C ASP A 396 12.43 -6.97 -8.24
N GLY A 397 12.86 -8.21 -7.97
CA GLY A 397 14.24 -8.67 -7.95
C GLY A 397 14.86 -8.60 -6.55
N LYS A 398 14.17 -8.04 -5.57
CA LYS A 398 14.66 -7.91 -4.19
C LYS A 398 13.85 -8.79 -3.27
N ALA A 399 14.54 -9.49 -2.38
CA ALA A 399 13.86 -10.36 -1.45
C ALA A 399 13.12 -9.55 -0.36
N ASP A 400 11.85 -9.89 -0.18
CA ASP A 400 10.95 -9.27 0.78
C ASP A 400 10.95 -9.98 2.13
N TYR A 401 10.46 -9.28 3.15
CA TYR A 401 10.36 -9.80 4.51
C TYR A 401 8.99 -10.39 4.76
N LEU A 402 8.92 -11.66 5.13
CA LEU A 402 7.68 -12.38 5.42
C LEU A 402 7.64 -12.84 6.88
N VAL A 403 6.46 -12.76 7.50
CA VAL A 403 6.14 -13.38 8.79
C VAL A 403 5.11 -14.46 8.55
N ILE A 404 5.48 -15.72 8.79
CA ILE A 404 4.64 -16.90 8.61
C ILE A 404 4.17 -17.37 9.99
N TYR A 405 2.88 -17.27 10.24
CA TYR A 405 2.26 -17.70 11.49
C TYR A 405 1.93 -19.20 11.44
N ASP A 406 1.95 -19.88 12.59
CA ASP A 406 1.66 -21.32 12.69
C ASP A 406 0.32 -21.72 12.08
N GLY A 407 -0.69 -20.85 12.19
CA GLY A 407 -2.02 -21.02 11.57
C GLY A 407 -2.08 -20.82 10.06
N GLY A 408 -0.92 -20.63 9.39
CA GLY A 408 -0.81 -20.47 7.95
C GLY A 408 -1.03 -19.04 7.44
N ALA A 409 -1.30 -18.08 8.32
CA ALA A 409 -1.37 -16.68 7.94
C ALA A 409 0.03 -16.15 7.61
N VAL A 410 0.12 -15.20 6.66
CA VAL A 410 1.37 -14.60 6.22
C VAL A 410 1.22 -13.08 6.15
N LYS A 411 2.13 -12.36 6.80
CA LYS A 411 2.32 -10.92 6.68
C LYS A 411 3.56 -10.64 5.84
N ALA A 412 3.55 -9.61 5.01
CA ALA A 412 4.69 -9.24 4.18
C ALA A 412 5.08 -7.77 4.31
N PHE A 413 6.36 -7.50 4.08
CA PHE A 413 6.93 -6.16 3.99
C PHE A 413 7.84 -6.09 2.77
N ARG A 414 7.54 -5.19 1.84
CA ARG A 414 8.30 -4.99 0.60
C ARG A 414 9.65 -4.37 0.92
N ASN A 415 10.69 -4.91 0.32
CA ASN A 415 12.03 -4.36 0.39
C ASN A 415 12.14 -3.07 -0.44
N THR A 416 12.33 -1.94 0.24
CA THR A 416 12.51 -0.62 -0.39
C THR A 416 13.92 -0.08 -0.22
N LEU A 417 14.89 -0.95 0.08
CA LEU A 417 16.28 -0.59 0.39
C LEU A 417 16.81 0.52 -0.53
N LYS A 418 17.06 1.68 0.09
CA LYS A 418 17.72 2.88 -0.45
C LYS A 418 18.67 3.40 0.64
N GLU A 419 19.80 4.02 0.27
CA GLU A 419 20.74 4.55 1.26
C GLU A 419 20.05 5.55 2.22
N GLY A 420 20.11 5.28 3.53
CA GLY A 420 19.71 6.22 4.59
C GLY A 420 18.21 6.37 4.88
N GLY A 421 17.35 5.43 4.46
CA GLY A 421 15.89 5.49 4.62
C GLY A 421 15.23 4.33 5.40
N ARG A 422 13.88 4.35 5.45
CA ARG A 422 13.07 3.17 5.83
C ARG A 422 13.11 2.19 4.66
N ASN A 423 13.62 0.98 4.90
CA ASN A 423 13.88 -0.02 3.86
C ASN A 423 12.77 -1.07 3.71
N TRP A 424 11.64 -0.89 4.39
CA TRP A 424 10.55 -1.86 4.43
C TRP A 424 9.18 -1.18 4.45
N ASP A 425 8.37 -1.46 3.43
CA ASP A 425 6.98 -1.02 3.33
C ASP A 425 6.04 -2.14 3.79
N ASP A 426 5.12 -1.84 4.72
CA ASP A 426 4.18 -2.83 5.26
C ASP A 426 3.08 -3.14 4.22
N LEU A 427 3.03 -4.39 3.74
CA LEU A 427 2.01 -4.85 2.79
C LEU A 427 0.78 -5.45 3.49
N GLY A 428 0.81 -5.53 4.83
CA GLY A 428 -0.22 -6.18 5.63
C GLY A 428 -0.22 -7.70 5.46
N THR A 429 -1.36 -8.30 5.83
CA THR A 429 -1.58 -9.75 5.73
C THR A 429 -1.87 -10.11 4.26
N ILE A 430 -0.90 -10.73 3.60
CA ILE A 430 -1.02 -11.17 2.20
C ILE A 430 -1.74 -12.53 2.09
N ALA A 431 -1.74 -13.34 3.15
CA ALA A 431 -2.55 -14.56 3.26
C ALA A 431 -3.16 -14.65 4.66
N PRO A 432 -4.49 -14.67 4.84
CA PRO A 432 -5.12 -14.77 6.15
C PRO A 432 -5.02 -16.17 6.80
N GLY A 433 -4.49 -17.15 6.07
CA GLY A 433 -4.46 -18.57 6.44
C GLY A 433 -5.34 -19.38 5.50
N ILE A 434 -4.89 -20.58 5.17
CA ILE A 434 -5.60 -21.53 4.30
C ILE A 434 -5.93 -22.77 5.14
N GLU A 435 -7.19 -23.22 5.08
CA GLU A 435 -7.62 -24.40 5.83
C GLU A 435 -6.73 -25.62 5.48
N GLY A 436 -6.21 -26.28 6.51
CA GLY A 436 -5.30 -27.43 6.35
C GLY A 436 -3.89 -27.07 5.86
N VAL A 437 -3.47 -25.80 5.95
CA VAL A 437 -2.10 -25.35 5.72
C VAL A 437 -1.56 -24.70 6.99
N THR A 438 -0.50 -25.25 7.55
CA THR A 438 0.21 -24.68 8.71
C THR A 438 1.46 -23.93 8.26
N GLY A 439 1.99 -23.07 9.13
CA GLY A 439 3.21 -22.29 8.85
C GLY A 439 4.39 -23.14 8.35
N GLU A 440 4.61 -24.32 8.95
CA GLU A 440 5.71 -25.23 8.57
C GLU A 440 5.60 -25.77 7.13
N MET A 441 4.39 -25.83 6.57
CA MET A 441 4.12 -26.30 5.21
C MET A 441 4.44 -25.23 4.17
N ILE A 442 4.47 -23.95 4.57
CA ILE A 442 4.49 -22.84 3.63
C ILE A 442 5.88 -22.67 3.01
N ARG A 443 5.93 -22.60 1.68
CA ARG A 443 7.08 -22.20 0.89
C ARG A 443 6.62 -21.17 -0.15
N PHE A 444 7.58 -20.45 -0.71
CA PHE A 444 7.37 -19.47 -1.77
C PHE A 444 8.42 -19.64 -2.85
N ALA A 445 7.97 -19.74 -4.11
CA ALA A 445 8.81 -19.83 -5.30
C ALA A 445 7.93 -19.57 -6.54
N ASP A 446 8.50 -19.00 -7.61
CA ASP A 446 7.81 -18.86 -8.89
C ASP A 446 7.70 -20.25 -9.55
N MET A 447 6.48 -20.78 -9.66
CA MET A 447 6.22 -22.11 -10.20
C MET A 447 5.68 -22.10 -11.63
N ASP A 448 5.37 -20.92 -12.18
CA ASP A 448 4.76 -20.77 -13.50
C ASP A 448 5.45 -19.74 -14.43
N GLY A 449 6.53 -19.11 -13.96
CA GLY A 449 7.44 -18.28 -14.74
C GLY A 449 6.92 -16.86 -14.97
N ASP A 450 5.96 -16.38 -14.19
CA ASP A 450 5.44 -15.02 -14.29
C ASP A 450 6.25 -13.98 -13.49
N GLY A 451 7.32 -14.41 -12.83
CA GLY A 451 8.23 -13.60 -12.03
C GLY A 451 7.74 -13.37 -10.60
N LEU A 452 6.56 -13.84 -10.21
CA LEU A 452 6.02 -13.68 -8.86
C LEU A 452 6.17 -14.98 -8.08
N ALA A 453 6.63 -14.90 -6.82
CA ALA A 453 6.67 -16.10 -6.01
C ALA A 453 5.25 -16.54 -5.60
N ASP A 454 4.93 -17.80 -5.88
CA ASP A 454 3.66 -18.43 -5.57
C ASP A 454 3.60 -18.94 -4.13
N PHE A 455 2.40 -19.03 -3.57
CA PHE A 455 2.20 -19.63 -2.25
C PHE A 455 2.11 -21.14 -2.40
N LEU A 456 2.97 -21.87 -1.68
CA LEU A 456 3.07 -23.32 -1.75
C LEU A 456 2.83 -23.96 -0.39
N ALA A 457 2.00 -25.00 -0.35
CA ALA A 457 1.88 -25.89 0.80
C ALA A 457 2.54 -27.23 0.47
N VAL A 458 3.71 -27.46 1.06
CA VAL A 458 4.45 -28.72 0.95
C VAL A 458 3.97 -29.68 2.06
N ALA A 459 3.37 -30.79 1.67
CA ALA A 459 2.90 -31.81 2.61
C ALA A 459 4.05 -32.66 3.16
N ASP A 460 3.78 -33.44 4.20
CA ASP A 460 4.79 -34.28 4.87
C ASP A 460 5.43 -35.31 3.93
N ASP A 461 4.70 -35.77 2.92
CA ASP A 461 5.20 -36.68 1.87
C ASP A 461 5.98 -35.95 0.76
N GLY A 462 6.15 -34.63 0.85
CA GLY A 462 6.84 -33.80 -0.13
C GLY A 462 6.00 -33.41 -1.35
N SER A 463 4.70 -33.75 -1.41
CA SER A 463 3.79 -33.23 -2.43
C SER A 463 3.53 -31.73 -2.26
N ILE A 464 3.21 -31.04 -3.35
CA ILE A 464 3.03 -29.57 -3.37
C ILE A 464 1.64 -29.21 -3.88
N ARG A 465 0.91 -28.45 -3.04
CA ARG A 465 -0.25 -27.66 -3.47
C ARG A 465 0.17 -26.22 -3.68
N MET A 466 -0.36 -25.59 -4.74
CA MET A 466 -0.01 -24.23 -5.15
C MET A 466 -1.23 -23.33 -5.17
N TRP A 467 -1.00 -22.08 -4.81
CA TRP A 467 -1.85 -20.96 -5.15
C TRP A 467 -1.01 -19.91 -5.88
N LYS A 468 -1.43 -19.60 -7.11
CA LYS A 468 -0.76 -18.66 -8.00
C LYS A 468 -0.83 -17.25 -7.43
N ASN A 469 0.29 -16.55 -7.38
CA ASN A 469 0.34 -15.14 -7.03
C ASN A 469 -0.22 -14.29 -8.17
N LEU A 470 -1.24 -13.48 -7.90
CA LEU A 470 -1.84 -12.63 -8.93
C LEU A 470 -1.12 -11.28 -9.06
N GLY A 471 -0.11 -11.02 -8.23
CA GLY A 471 0.62 -9.76 -8.21
C GLY A 471 -0.21 -8.62 -7.62
N ILE A 472 -1.31 -8.92 -6.92
CA ILE A 472 -2.22 -7.91 -6.35
C ILE A 472 -1.83 -7.66 -4.90
N THR A 473 -0.69 -7.00 -4.67
CA THR A 473 -0.22 -6.64 -3.32
C THR A 473 -0.81 -5.30 -2.90
N GLY A 474 -1.58 -5.27 -1.81
CA GLY A 474 -2.24 -4.07 -1.29
C GLY A 474 -1.24 -3.02 -0.78
N THR A 475 -0.65 -2.25 -1.68
CA THR A 475 0.38 -1.25 -1.37
C THR A 475 0.06 0.12 -1.95
N LYS A 476 0.66 1.16 -1.36
CA LYS A 476 0.86 2.44 -2.05
C LYS A 476 1.72 2.19 -3.28
N GLY A 477 1.11 2.19 -4.47
CA GLY A 477 1.81 2.06 -5.74
C GLY A 477 1.08 1.14 -6.71
N GLN A 478 0.45 0.08 -6.21
CA GLN A 478 -0.59 -0.61 -6.96
C GLN A 478 -1.87 0.20 -6.87
N SER A 479 -2.49 0.43 -8.02
CA SER A 479 -3.55 1.39 -8.11
C SER A 479 -4.68 0.82 -8.93
N ILE A 480 -5.88 0.95 -8.40
CA ILE A 480 -7.10 0.55 -9.08
C ILE A 480 -7.46 1.64 -10.07
N ARG A 481 -7.87 1.24 -11.27
CA ARG A 481 -8.49 2.11 -12.27
C ARG A 481 -9.91 1.64 -12.54
N PHE A 482 -10.73 2.62 -12.87
CA PHE A 482 -12.04 2.42 -13.45
C PHE A 482 -11.98 2.94 -14.88
N ALA A 483 -12.30 2.09 -15.84
CA ALA A 483 -12.36 2.46 -17.25
C ALA A 483 -13.18 1.42 -18.03
N ASP A 484 -13.91 1.87 -19.04
CA ASP A 484 -14.70 0.98 -19.91
C ASP A 484 -13.79 0.30 -20.95
N LEU A 485 -13.36 -0.94 -20.66
CA LEU A 485 -12.51 -1.71 -21.57
C LEU A 485 -13.30 -2.29 -22.74
N THR A 486 -14.62 -2.43 -22.58
CA THR A 486 -15.53 -3.12 -23.51
C THR A 486 -16.19 -2.19 -24.52
N GLY A 487 -16.35 -0.91 -24.17
CA GLY A 487 -17.12 0.10 -24.91
C GLY A 487 -18.63 0.02 -24.69
N GLU A 488 -19.09 -0.62 -23.61
CA GLU A 488 -20.50 -0.83 -23.31
C GLU A 488 -21.14 0.25 -22.43
N GLY A 489 -20.36 1.27 -22.05
CA GLY A 489 -20.74 2.42 -21.23
C GLY A 489 -20.70 2.16 -19.72
N ARG A 490 -20.05 1.08 -19.27
CA ARG A 490 -19.83 0.78 -17.85
C ARG A 490 -18.34 0.68 -17.59
N ASP A 491 -17.89 1.34 -16.53
CA ASP A 491 -16.50 1.20 -16.11
C ASP A 491 -16.25 -0.21 -15.56
N ASP A 492 -15.18 -0.81 -16.06
CA ASP A 492 -14.57 -2.03 -15.58
C ASP A 492 -13.53 -1.70 -14.51
N LEU A 493 -13.10 -2.71 -13.78
CA LEU A 493 -12.08 -2.57 -12.76
C LEU A 493 -10.76 -3.09 -13.29
N ILE A 494 -9.69 -2.30 -13.16
CA ILE A 494 -8.35 -2.70 -13.53
C ILE A 494 -7.42 -2.54 -12.33
N SER A 495 -6.68 -3.59 -12.00
CA SER A 495 -5.52 -3.51 -11.12
C SER A 495 -4.29 -3.37 -11.99
N VAL A 496 -3.45 -2.37 -11.69
CA VAL A 496 -2.15 -2.18 -12.35
C VAL A 496 -1.04 -2.04 -11.31
N ASP A 497 0.08 -2.72 -11.55
CA ASP A 497 1.27 -2.65 -10.72
C ASP A 497 2.31 -1.62 -11.22
N SER A 498 3.44 -1.51 -10.53
CA SER A 498 4.52 -0.56 -10.86
C SER A 498 5.26 -0.87 -12.16
N ARG A 499 5.12 -2.08 -12.72
CA ARG A 499 5.67 -2.48 -14.02
C ARG A 499 4.64 -2.38 -15.15
N GLY A 500 3.42 -1.92 -14.84
CA GLY A 500 2.34 -1.86 -15.81
C GLY A 500 1.69 -3.21 -16.11
N ARG A 501 1.95 -4.24 -15.32
CA ARG A 501 1.18 -5.49 -15.41
C ARG A 501 -0.23 -5.18 -14.96
N ALA A 502 -1.22 -5.58 -15.74
CA ALA A 502 -2.61 -5.25 -15.49
C ALA A 502 -3.52 -6.49 -15.54
N ARG A 503 -4.46 -6.55 -14.60
CA ARG A 503 -5.54 -7.54 -14.54
C ARG A 503 -6.89 -6.84 -14.47
N ALA A 504 -7.92 -7.42 -15.07
CA ALA A 504 -9.23 -6.77 -15.16
C ALA A 504 -10.41 -7.64 -14.75
N TRP A 505 -11.45 -6.96 -14.29
CA TRP A 505 -12.77 -7.50 -13.99
C TRP A 505 -13.82 -6.70 -14.75
N ILE A 506 -14.56 -7.38 -15.62
CA ILE A 506 -15.59 -6.77 -16.45
C ILE A 506 -16.88 -6.60 -15.66
N ASN A 507 -17.45 -5.40 -15.72
CA ASN A 507 -18.68 -5.03 -15.05
C ASN A 507 -19.91 -5.47 -15.86
N LYS A 508 -20.49 -6.63 -15.53
CA LYS A 508 -21.69 -7.17 -16.20
C LYS A 508 -23.01 -6.57 -15.68
N GLY A 509 -22.97 -5.53 -14.85
CA GLY A 509 -24.14 -4.96 -14.18
C GLY A 509 -24.68 -5.84 -13.05
N ASP A 510 -25.60 -5.28 -12.24
CA ASP A 510 -26.25 -5.97 -11.10
C ASP A 510 -25.27 -6.74 -10.18
N ASN A 511 -24.04 -6.23 -10.03
CA ASN A 511 -22.95 -6.78 -9.18
C ASN A 511 -22.32 -8.05 -9.66
N LYS A 512 -22.46 -8.32 -10.95
CA LYS A 512 -21.76 -9.39 -11.58
C LYS A 512 -20.48 -8.82 -12.14
N TRP A 513 -19.38 -9.25 -11.54
CA TRP A 513 -18.04 -8.95 -12.02
C TRP A 513 -17.45 -10.25 -12.57
N GLU A 514 -16.99 -10.20 -13.82
CA GLU A 514 -16.32 -11.31 -14.47
C GLU A 514 -14.81 -11.05 -14.46
N ALA A 515 -14.05 -11.85 -13.72
CA ALA A 515 -12.60 -11.80 -13.81
C ALA A 515 -12.16 -12.33 -15.18
N ILE A 516 -11.49 -11.49 -15.97
CA ILE A 516 -10.96 -11.87 -17.30
C ILE A 516 -9.45 -12.13 -17.27
N GLY A 517 -8.83 -12.05 -16.09
CA GLY A 517 -7.43 -12.38 -15.88
C GLY A 517 -6.47 -11.24 -16.24
N GLU A 518 -5.25 -11.61 -16.62
CA GLU A 518 -4.21 -10.67 -17.04
C GLU A 518 -4.53 -10.11 -18.43
N ILE A 519 -4.52 -8.79 -18.53
CA ILE A 519 -4.75 -8.03 -19.77
C ILE A 519 -3.48 -7.34 -20.26
N ALA A 520 -2.45 -7.18 -19.43
CA ALA A 520 -1.12 -6.73 -19.84
C ALA A 520 -0.05 -7.39 -18.97
N PRO A 521 1.03 -7.95 -19.55
CA PRO A 521 2.09 -8.64 -18.78
C PRO A 521 3.04 -7.70 -18.03
N GLY A 522 2.96 -6.39 -18.30
CA GLY A 522 3.92 -5.38 -17.85
C GLY A 522 5.02 -5.14 -18.89
N PHE A 523 5.95 -4.27 -18.53
CA PHE A 523 7.07 -3.87 -19.39
C PHE A 523 8.42 -4.12 -18.71
N ASP A 524 9.43 -4.43 -19.52
CA ASP A 524 10.82 -4.55 -19.07
C ASP A 524 11.49 -3.18 -18.84
N GLU A 525 10.84 -2.07 -19.25
CA GLU A 525 11.35 -0.72 -19.04
C GLU A 525 11.10 -0.23 -17.60
N ASP A 526 11.98 0.63 -17.09
CA ASP A 526 11.80 1.26 -15.77
C ASP A 526 10.65 2.28 -15.82
N LEU A 527 9.54 1.92 -15.17
CA LEU A 527 8.34 2.75 -15.05
C LEU A 527 8.23 3.46 -13.69
N SER A 528 9.30 3.51 -12.89
CA SER A 528 9.25 4.05 -11.51
C SER A 528 8.82 5.52 -11.40
N ASP A 529 9.03 6.33 -12.45
CA ASP A 529 8.58 7.73 -12.55
C ASP A 529 7.40 7.91 -13.53
N SER A 530 6.70 6.84 -13.89
CA SER A 530 5.58 6.86 -14.83
C SER A 530 4.25 6.61 -14.12
N ARG A 531 3.13 7.00 -14.75
CA ARG A 531 1.80 6.46 -14.41
C ARG A 531 1.18 5.71 -15.57
N VAL A 532 0.33 4.77 -15.23
CA VAL A 532 -0.51 4.04 -16.17
C VAL A 532 -1.96 4.49 -16.01
N GLU A 533 -2.61 4.83 -17.12
CA GLU A 533 -4.02 5.20 -17.18
C GLU A 533 -4.73 4.45 -18.31
N PHE A 534 -6.06 4.34 -18.22
CA PHE A 534 -6.91 3.68 -19.21
C PHE A 534 -7.94 4.68 -19.74
N ILE A 535 -7.76 5.16 -20.97
CA ILE A 535 -8.49 6.31 -21.54
C ILE A 535 -8.78 6.05 -23.02
N ASP A 536 -10.01 6.29 -23.49
CA ASP A 536 -10.33 6.23 -24.92
C ASP A 536 -9.76 7.47 -25.65
N VAL A 537 -8.61 7.32 -26.29
CA VAL A 537 -7.97 8.40 -27.06
C VAL A 537 -8.26 8.32 -28.56
N ASN A 538 -8.83 7.20 -29.03
CA ASN A 538 -9.07 6.95 -30.44
C ASN A 538 -10.56 7.04 -30.84
N GLY A 539 -11.45 7.24 -29.86
CA GLY A 539 -12.87 7.49 -30.02
C GLY A 539 -13.69 6.25 -30.38
N ASP A 540 -13.18 5.05 -30.13
CA ASP A 540 -13.89 3.78 -30.37
C ASP A 540 -14.71 3.31 -29.17
N LYS A 541 -14.78 4.13 -28.12
CA LYS A 541 -15.44 3.92 -26.82
C LYS A 541 -14.74 2.95 -25.90
N ARG A 542 -13.62 2.35 -26.32
CA ARG A 542 -12.86 1.43 -25.48
C ARG A 542 -11.66 2.15 -24.93
N ALA A 543 -11.45 2.02 -23.62
CA ALA A 543 -10.31 2.60 -22.97
C ALA A 543 -9.00 1.98 -23.51
N ASP A 544 -8.07 2.85 -23.92
CA ASP A 544 -6.73 2.51 -24.38
C ASP A 544 -5.73 2.52 -23.21
N TYR A 545 -4.70 1.68 -23.25
CA TYR A 545 -3.66 1.64 -22.22
C TYR A 545 -2.64 2.76 -22.49
N LEU A 546 -2.49 3.70 -21.57
CA LEU A 546 -1.54 4.82 -21.67
C LEU A 546 -0.43 4.72 -20.63
N ILE A 547 0.82 4.86 -21.08
CA ILE A 547 1.97 5.18 -20.23
C ILE A 547 2.22 6.68 -20.32
N ILE A 548 2.11 7.36 -19.19
CA ILE A 548 2.46 8.78 -19.02
C ILE A 548 3.79 8.83 -18.26
N TYR A 549 4.87 9.11 -18.98
CA TYR A 549 6.20 9.18 -18.41
C TYR A 549 6.38 10.44 -17.55
N GLY A 550 7.27 10.40 -16.56
CA GLY A 550 7.51 11.53 -15.64
C GLY A 550 7.93 12.83 -16.30
N GLY A 551 8.51 12.77 -17.51
CA GLY A 551 8.81 13.93 -18.37
C GLY A 551 7.61 14.49 -19.17
N GLY A 552 6.42 13.91 -19.03
CA GLY A 552 5.18 14.35 -19.72
C GLY A 552 4.95 13.74 -21.10
N ALA A 553 5.86 12.91 -21.60
CA ALA A 553 5.62 12.13 -22.81
C ALA A 553 4.54 11.07 -22.57
N VAL A 554 3.78 10.73 -23.61
CA VAL A 554 2.69 9.75 -23.54
C VAL A 554 2.77 8.76 -24.68
N LYS A 555 2.74 7.48 -24.33
CA LYS A 555 2.64 6.35 -25.25
C LYS A 555 1.32 5.62 -25.03
N ALA A 556 0.56 5.43 -26.10
CA ALA A 556 -0.73 4.74 -26.07
C ALA A 556 -0.63 3.40 -26.78
N TYR A 557 -1.24 2.38 -26.19
CA TYR A 557 -1.44 1.06 -26.76
C TYR A 557 -2.95 0.89 -26.97
N LEU A 558 -3.38 0.88 -28.22
CA LEU A 558 -4.80 0.98 -28.54
C LEU A 558 -5.52 -0.36 -28.29
N ASN A 559 -6.68 -0.30 -27.65
CA ASN A 559 -7.52 -1.45 -27.40
C ASN A 559 -8.19 -1.90 -28.71
N ASN A 560 -7.98 -3.15 -29.13
CA ASN A 560 -8.59 -3.67 -30.35
C ASN A 560 -9.93 -4.38 -30.13
N GLY A 561 -10.43 -4.41 -28.88
CA GLY A 561 -11.67 -5.06 -28.49
C GLY A 561 -11.57 -6.56 -28.27
N ASN A 562 -10.37 -7.17 -28.40
CA ASN A 562 -10.16 -8.58 -28.07
C ASN A 562 -9.82 -8.74 -26.59
N LEU A 563 -10.75 -8.40 -25.70
CA LEU A 563 -10.62 -8.69 -24.27
C LEU A 563 -10.52 -10.22 -24.09
N PRO A 564 -9.50 -10.72 -23.39
CA PRO A 564 -8.98 -12.05 -23.63
C PRO A 564 -9.87 -13.17 -23.06
N ASP A 565 -9.80 -14.31 -23.76
CA ASP A 565 -9.58 -15.64 -23.20
C ASP A 565 -8.04 -15.79 -23.06
N PRO A 566 -7.47 -16.28 -21.93
CA PRO A 566 -6.02 -16.42 -21.75
C PRO A 566 -5.38 -17.38 -22.77
N GLY A 567 -5.00 -16.86 -23.94
CA GLY A 567 -4.38 -17.67 -24.99
C GLY A 567 -4.47 -17.13 -26.44
N ASP A 568 -5.27 -16.10 -26.71
CA ASP A 568 -5.43 -15.56 -28.08
C ASP A 568 -4.88 -14.13 -28.27
N ARG A 569 -4.67 -13.74 -29.54
CA ARG A 569 -3.86 -12.57 -29.94
C ARG A 569 -4.28 -11.22 -29.33
N ARG A 570 -3.30 -10.62 -28.62
CA ARG A 570 -3.02 -9.19 -28.34
C ARG A 570 -4.25 -8.28 -28.21
N ILE A 571 -4.66 -7.97 -26.98
CA ILE A 571 -5.65 -6.94 -26.61
C ILE A 571 -5.20 -5.54 -27.08
N TRP A 572 -3.89 -5.32 -27.02
CA TRP A 572 -3.26 -4.02 -27.27
C TRP A 572 -2.51 -4.01 -28.60
N GLN A 573 -2.70 -2.96 -29.37
CA GLN A 573 -1.87 -2.66 -30.54
C GLN A 573 -0.45 -2.26 -30.10
N ASP A 574 0.50 -2.32 -31.04
CA ASP A 574 1.87 -1.88 -30.77
C ASP A 574 1.86 -0.40 -30.35
N GLY A 575 2.62 -0.07 -29.29
CA GLY A 575 2.54 1.23 -28.64
C GLY A 575 3.01 2.39 -29.52
N ILE A 576 2.24 3.47 -29.52
CA ILE A 576 2.47 4.67 -30.34
C ILE A 576 2.68 5.85 -29.41
N THR A 577 3.74 6.63 -29.64
CA THR A 577 3.92 7.92 -28.95
C THR A 577 2.89 8.91 -29.47
N ILE A 578 1.88 9.20 -28.65
CA ILE A 578 0.82 10.17 -28.98
C ILE A 578 1.19 11.59 -28.53
N SER A 579 2.14 11.75 -27.60
CA SER A 579 2.69 13.04 -27.22
C SER A 579 4.17 12.89 -26.84
N PRO A 580 5.09 13.71 -27.39
CA PRO A 580 6.47 13.78 -26.91
C PRO A 580 6.60 14.57 -25.59
N GLY A 581 5.49 15.09 -25.04
CA GLY A 581 5.46 16.01 -23.93
C GLY A 581 5.49 17.48 -24.38
N VAL A 582 5.01 18.37 -23.51
CA VAL A 582 4.89 19.82 -23.79
C VAL A 582 5.76 20.67 -22.85
N GLY A 583 6.79 20.06 -22.25
CA GLY A 583 7.71 20.71 -21.33
C GLY A 583 7.22 20.78 -19.87
N GLU A 584 6.20 20.00 -19.53
CA GLU A 584 5.62 19.90 -18.19
C GLU A 584 5.73 18.45 -17.69
N PRO A 585 5.89 18.24 -16.38
CA PRO A 585 6.05 16.89 -15.84
C PRO A 585 4.79 16.06 -16.03
N GLY A 586 5.00 14.74 -16.14
CA GLY A 586 3.96 13.74 -16.26
C GLY A 586 2.89 13.88 -15.20
N SER A 587 3.24 14.24 -13.95
CA SER A 587 2.28 14.48 -12.85
C SER A 587 1.17 15.51 -13.14
N LYS A 588 1.31 16.36 -14.18
CA LYS A 588 0.29 17.34 -14.58
C LYS A 588 -0.57 16.93 -15.78
N VAL A 589 -0.21 15.83 -16.46
CA VAL A 589 -0.89 15.38 -17.68
C VAL A 589 -2.24 14.75 -17.33
N GLU A 590 -3.34 15.32 -17.80
CA GLU A 590 -4.67 14.74 -17.64
C GLU A 590 -5.29 14.48 -19.01
N PHE A 591 -6.35 13.66 -19.04
CA PHE A 591 -7.13 13.42 -20.25
C PHE A 591 -8.61 13.50 -19.95
N ALA A 592 -9.36 14.20 -20.80
CA ALA A 592 -10.81 14.25 -20.76
C ALA A 592 -11.35 14.76 -22.10
N ASP A 593 -12.54 14.34 -22.50
CA ASP A 593 -13.24 14.88 -23.66
C ASP A 593 -13.88 16.23 -23.28
N LEU A 594 -13.23 17.37 -23.58
CA LEU A 594 -13.75 18.69 -23.18
C LEU A 594 -14.71 19.29 -24.22
N ASP A 595 -14.65 18.84 -25.47
CA ASP A 595 -15.48 19.38 -26.54
C ASP A 595 -16.67 18.49 -26.91
N GLY A 596 -16.73 17.28 -26.33
CA GLY A 596 -17.81 16.31 -26.45
C GLY A 596 -17.79 15.56 -27.77
N ASP A 597 -16.63 15.47 -28.41
CA ASP A 597 -16.49 14.91 -29.74
C ASP A 597 -16.24 13.38 -29.75
N GLY A 598 -16.18 12.79 -28.55
CA GLY A 598 -15.99 11.38 -28.26
C GLY A 598 -14.52 10.96 -28.12
N TYR A 599 -13.57 11.90 -28.16
CA TYR A 599 -12.14 11.62 -28.11
C TYR A 599 -11.55 12.32 -26.89
N ALA A 600 -10.80 11.59 -26.06
CA ALA A 600 -10.11 12.25 -24.97
C ALA A 600 -9.08 13.25 -25.49
N ASP A 601 -9.09 14.45 -24.90
CA ASP A 601 -8.17 15.53 -25.20
C ASP A 601 -6.98 15.53 -24.24
N PHE A 602 -5.84 16.08 -24.67
CA PHE A 602 -4.63 16.16 -23.86
C PHE A 602 -4.61 17.44 -23.02
N LEU A 603 -4.49 17.30 -21.70
CA LEU A 603 -4.56 18.40 -20.75
C LEU A 603 -3.27 18.54 -19.94
N ILE A 604 -2.96 19.77 -19.57
CA ILE A 604 -2.01 20.09 -18.50
C ILE A 604 -2.75 20.84 -17.40
N LEU A 605 -2.75 20.26 -16.21
CA LEU A 605 -3.36 20.78 -15.00
C LEU A 605 -2.29 21.38 -14.07
N TYR A 606 -2.42 22.67 -13.77
CA TYR A 606 -1.48 23.41 -12.94
C TYR A 606 -1.89 23.42 -11.47
N GLU A 607 -0.92 23.66 -10.57
CA GLU A 607 -1.13 23.77 -9.11
C GLU A 607 -2.10 24.88 -8.67
N GLY A 608 -2.50 25.80 -9.55
CA GLY A 608 -3.56 26.78 -9.26
C GLY A 608 -4.96 26.34 -9.73
N GLY A 609 -5.07 25.13 -10.26
CA GLY A 609 -6.25 24.59 -10.93
C GLY A 609 -6.43 25.09 -12.37
N ALA A 610 -5.47 25.84 -12.93
CA ALA A 610 -5.51 26.26 -14.32
C ALA A 610 -5.33 25.07 -15.27
N VAL A 611 -5.95 25.13 -16.45
CA VAL A 611 -5.95 24.03 -17.43
C VAL A 611 -5.55 24.57 -18.79
N LYS A 612 -4.51 23.98 -19.37
CA LYS A 612 -4.17 24.11 -20.78
C LYS A 612 -4.56 22.84 -21.51
N TYR A 613 -5.16 23.00 -22.68
CA TYR A 613 -5.90 22.00 -23.42
C TYR A 613 -5.39 21.90 -24.85
N TRP A 614 -5.21 20.68 -25.35
CA TRP A 614 -4.91 20.39 -26.75
C TRP A 614 -5.95 19.43 -27.30
N GLN A 615 -6.78 19.93 -28.23
CA GLN A 615 -7.83 19.13 -28.84
C GLN A 615 -7.28 17.97 -29.67
N ASN A 616 -7.90 16.80 -29.57
CA ASN A 616 -7.64 15.63 -30.40
C ASN A 616 -8.11 15.87 -31.85
N ASN A 617 -7.22 15.65 -32.83
CA ASN A 617 -7.56 15.75 -34.26
C ASN A 617 -8.13 14.45 -34.85
N LYS A 618 -8.51 13.48 -34.01
CA LYS A 618 -9.05 12.17 -34.43
C LYS A 618 -8.09 11.42 -35.35
N ASN A 619 -6.80 11.62 -35.10
CA ASN A 619 -5.71 11.08 -35.91
C ASN A 619 -4.83 10.16 -35.06
N ILE A 620 -5.46 9.33 -34.23
CA ILE A 620 -4.83 8.24 -33.48
C ILE A 620 -5.41 6.93 -34.04
N PRO A 621 -4.59 6.01 -34.59
CA PRO A 621 -3.15 6.14 -34.83
C PRO A 621 -2.84 7.19 -35.93
N PRO A 622 -1.68 7.88 -35.88
CA PRO A 622 -1.33 8.95 -36.81
C PRO A 622 -1.17 8.45 -38.24
N ARG A 623 -1.96 9.01 -39.15
CA ARG A 623 -1.88 8.72 -40.59
C ARG A 623 -1.08 9.80 -41.32
N ASN A 624 -0.17 9.39 -42.20
CA ASN A 624 0.55 10.27 -43.14
C ASN A 624 1.26 11.47 -42.49
N GLY A 625 1.77 11.34 -41.26
CA GLY A 625 2.44 12.43 -40.55
C GLY A 625 1.52 13.58 -40.11
N GLY A 626 0.20 13.37 -40.13
CA GLY A 626 -0.76 14.35 -39.63
C GLY A 626 -0.58 14.62 -38.14
N ARG A 627 -0.92 15.83 -37.69
CA ARG A 627 -0.85 16.21 -36.27
C ARG A 627 -1.92 15.45 -35.49
N ILE A 628 -1.54 14.87 -34.35
CA ILE A 628 -2.47 14.24 -33.40
C ILE A 628 -3.27 15.31 -32.65
N TRP A 629 -2.61 16.40 -32.25
CA TRP A 629 -3.20 17.45 -31.44
C TRP A 629 -3.29 18.78 -32.20
N LYS A 630 -4.32 19.59 -31.92
CA LYS A 630 -4.38 21.00 -32.32
C LYS A 630 -3.41 21.85 -31.50
N GLU A 631 -3.33 23.14 -31.81
CA GLU A 631 -2.56 24.08 -31.01
C GLU A 631 -3.21 24.27 -29.63
N GLY A 632 -2.41 24.24 -28.57
CA GLY A 632 -2.92 24.23 -27.21
C GLY A 632 -3.35 25.60 -26.71
N ILE A 633 -4.52 25.68 -26.10
CA ILE A 633 -5.14 26.90 -25.56
C ILE A 633 -5.39 26.77 -24.06
N VAL A 634 -5.51 27.90 -23.35
CA VAL A 634 -5.88 27.91 -21.93
C VAL A 634 -7.40 27.94 -21.82
N VAL A 635 -7.99 26.93 -21.20
CA VAL A 635 -9.47 26.78 -21.06
C VAL A 635 -9.96 27.06 -19.64
N ALA A 636 -9.07 27.05 -18.66
CA ALA A 636 -9.36 27.49 -17.29
C ALA A 636 -8.18 28.26 -16.71
N THR A 637 -8.44 29.41 -16.07
CA THR A 637 -7.42 30.19 -15.35
C THR A 637 -7.17 29.70 -13.93
N GLY A 638 -7.93 28.69 -13.48
CA GLY A 638 -7.87 28.14 -12.13
C GLY A 638 -8.81 28.81 -11.14
N VAL A 639 -9.07 28.11 -10.03
CA VAL A 639 -10.00 28.52 -8.96
C VAL A 639 -9.28 28.81 -7.64
N GLY A 640 -7.95 28.80 -7.63
CA GLY A 640 -7.13 29.01 -6.43
C GLY A 640 -6.99 27.78 -5.54
N GLU A 641 -7.45 26.62 -6.00
CA GLU A 641 -7.27 25.32 -5.35
C GLU A 641 -6.16 24.52 -6.05
N PRO A 642 -5.43 23.66 -5.32
CA PRO A 642 -4.39 22.83 -5.91
C PRO A 642 -4.93 21.91 -6.99
N GLY A 643 -4.15 21.74 -8.08
CA GLY A 643 -4.51 20.85 -9.19
C GLY A 643 -4.80 19.42 -8.72
N SER A 644 -4.13 18.95 -7.66
CA SER A 644 -4.40 17.64 -7.05
C SER A 644 -5.85 17.41 -6.60
N LYS A 645 -6.64 18.47 -6.43
CA LYS A 645 -8.08 18.42 -6.12
C LYS A 645 -8.98 18.41 -7.35
N VAL A 646 -8.46 18.68 -8.54
CA VAL A 646 -9.27 18.81 -9.75
C VAL A 646 -9.49 17.44 -10.40
N ARG A 647 -10.71 17.17 -10.83
CA ARG A 647 -11.12 15.99 -11.59
C ARG A 647 -11.96 16.43 -12.79
N PHE A 648 -12.01 15.57 -13.80
CA PHE A 648 -12.83 15.77 -14.99
C PHE A 648 -13.82 14.61 -15.13
N ALA A 649 -15.11 14.90 -15.26
CA ALA A 649 -16.15 13.90 -15.52
C ALA A 649 -17.40 14.59 -16.08
N ASP A 650 -18.16 13.93 -16.95
CA ASP A 650 -19.45 14.45 -17.43
C ASP A 650 -20.53 14.28 -16.36
N LEU A 651 -20.82 15.35 -15.63
CA LEU A 651 -21.87 15.38 -14.59
C LEU A 651 -23.24 15.75 -15.17
N THR A 652 -23.29 16.34 -16.37
CA THR A 652 -24.52 16.84 -16.98
C THR A 652 -25.16 15.86 -17.96
N GLY A 653 -24.40 14.86 -18.42
CA GLY A 653 -24.79 13.91 -19.45
C GLY A 653 -24.77 14.50 -20.87
N ASP A 654 -24.08 15.61 -21.09
CA ASP A 654 -24.01 16.29 -22.39
C ASP A 654 -22.86 15.80 -23.27
N GLY A 655 -22.07 14.83 -22.78
CA GLY A 655 -20.91 14.25 -23.44
C GLY A 655 -19.62 15.03 -23.20
N LYS A 656 -19.64 16.17 -22.48
CA LYS A 656 -18.46 16.98 -22.17
C LYS A 656 -18.03 16.78 -20.73
N ALA A 657 -16.73 16.69 -20.49
CA ALA A 657 -16.23 16.61 -19.14
C ALA A 657 -16.31 17.97 -18.42
N ASP A 658 -16.92 17.96 -17.24
CA ASP A 658 -17.01 19.10 -16.33
C ASP A 658 -15.75 19.22 -15.47
N TYR A 659 -15.45 20.44 -15.02
CA TYR A 659 -14.35 20.72 -14.10
C TYR A 659 -14.83 20.57 -12.65
N ILE A 660 -14.22 19.67 -11.88
CA ILE A 660 -14.67 19.33 -10.52
C ILE A 660 -13.56 19.58 -9.52
N VAL A 661 -13.82 20.36 -8.48
CA VAL A 661 -12.93 20.52 -7.32
C VAL A 661 -13.39 19.59 -6.21
N GLN A 662 -12.56 18.64 -5.84
CA GLN A 662 -12.76 17.71 -4.73
C GLN A 662 -12.10 18.24 -3.44
N TYR A 663 -12.87 18.35 -2.37
CA TYR A 663 -12.41 18.74 -1.04
C TYR A 663 -12.24 17.52 -0.14
N ASP A 664 -11.39 17.68 0.89
CA ASP A 664 -11.20 16.67 1.92
C ASP A 664 -12.55 16.34 2.60
N GLY A 665 -12.79 15.05 2.87
CA GLY A 665 -14.08 14.57 3.39
C GLY A 665 -15.15 14.29 2.32
N GLY A 666 -14.82 14.43 1.03
CA GLY A 666 -15.66 13.96 -0.09
C GLY A 666 -16.66 14.98 -0.64
N ALA A 667 -16.66 16.23 -0.15
CA ALA A 667 -17.42 17.30 -0.78
C ALA A 667 -16.80 17.69 -2.13
N ALA A 668 -17.62 18.00 -3.14
CA ALA A 668 -17.15 18.42 -4.46
C ALA A 668 -17.93 19.64 -4.98
N ARG A 669 -17.26 20.49 -5.77
CA ARG A 669 -17.88 21.60 -6.51
C ARG A 669 -17.57 21.45 -8.00
N GLY A 670 -18.61 21.24 -8.81
CA GLY A 670 -18.52 21.20 -10.27
C GLY A 670 -18.75 22.56 -10.91
N VAL A 671 -18.05 22.82 -12.02
CA VAL A 671 -18.29 23.92 -12.95
C VAL A 671 -18.46 23.31 -14.34
N SER A 672 -19.66 23.43 -14.89
CA SER A 672 -19.97 22.96 -16.25
C SER A 672 -19.63 24.01 -17.28
N GLN A 673 -19.09 23.59 -18.41
CA GLN A 673 -18.74 24.50 -19.50
C GLN A 673 -20.01 25.01 -20.20
N GLN A 674 -20.13 26.32 -20.39
CA GLN A 674 -21.02 26.90 -21.39
C GLN A 674 -20.16 27.49 -22.48
N TRP A 675 -19.97 26.76 -23.58
CA TRP A 675 -19.43 27.37 -24.80
C TRP A 675 -20.45 28.42 -25.25
N GLN A 676 -20.12 29.70 -25.07
CA GLN A 676 -20.78 30.74 -25.85
C GLN A 676 -20.28 30.55 -27.28
N ASP A 677 -21.14 30.03 -28.15
CA ASP A 677 -20.97 30.13 -29.59
C ASP A 677 -20.89 31.62 -29.96
N SER A 678 -19.70 32.21 -29.87
CA SER A 678 -19.43 33.54 -30.39
C SER A 678 -18.02 33.57 -31.00
N ASP A 679 -18.04 33.39 -32.32
CA ASP A 679 -17.07 33.78 -33.34
C ASP A 679 -15.69 33.08 -33.35
N TRP A 680 -15.55 32.22 -34.38
CA TRP A 680 -14.31 31.61 -34.89
C TRP A 680 -13.26 32.61 -35.36
#